data_AF-A0A1S7PT58-F1
#
_entry.id   AF-A0A1S7PT58-F1
#
_cell.length_a   1.000
_cell.length_b   1.000
_cell.length_c   1.000
_cell.angle_alpha   90.00
_cell.angle_beta   90.00
_cell.angle_gamma   90.00
#
_symmetry.space_group_name_H-M   'P 1'
#
loop_
_entity.id
_entity.type
_entity.pdbx_description
1 polymer ?
#
loop_
_entity_poly.entity_id
_entity_poly.type
_entity_poly.pdbx_seq_one_letter_code
_entity_poly.pdbx_strand_id
1 'polypeptide(L)'
;MPTIIGTSAADRLIGTNEADLIYGLEGDDILIGGSGFDRLIGGPGADQLIGGDGGAEADYSESAAAININLVATKTGTGMGGDAQGDTLTGIHKIIGSVFNDTLTGNAGFTFEGGAGDDVYIVPLSTVIIEEENGGNDEIRTTYNSYSIIVKNNIERLTYIGTGNAHLIGNALDNVITGGSGNDQLDGADGADHFIGGAGTDSVSYATSPVGITLNFKTGIHSGYAAGDTFDGIEMFVGSTHANTFISGSEASTFNGGDGGGTVDYSGSPEAVNINLVGTKMGTGTGGDAEGDKYYRIYKIIGSAFNDTMTGDTGVSFEGGAGDDIYIVPLSAAIIEAAGGGNDEIRTTSSNYSILLKDNIERLTYIGTGNAHLIGNALDNVITGGSGNDQLYGYAGNDILIGNGGADLLDGGEGFDAVSYINSNAGVTVNLTSNTLSGGHAVGDVLRGIENLLGSQHADILTGSSANNHLEGYAGNDILDGKDGNDTLIGGAGADVLNGGDGFDTISYATAGTGVVINFHSGTFTGDAAGDTFNSIESFVGSKFADTFYSTSAGDNFDGGNGIDTVNYTNSLSAITINLLTGINVGGDASRDVLTSIERIVGSAFDDHMTSSRSGQFLQGGGGDDTYVVNTTLVTVTEAVNSGADTVRTSLSSYTLANNIEVLTFIGSGNFNGTGNSIDNTLNGGSGNDTLRGGAGKDILNGGAGIDLASYSDSTAGVTVNMADGNHTGDAAGDFFSSIEGVQGSSHADTFICGSGPFQFFGGAGNDTYIVESTDIAAIEFANNGIDLVQTSLTDYRLGAHVENLVYTGNASFTGTGNESDNVIIGGDLNDVLNGRGGMDTFFGGAGSDTFIFNNIADSSSQVGDLIQDFSSSQNDRIDLTALYLSTFIGTDSFSSKAGELRFETAENVATLLGDIDGDSVADFYIRLAGVASITESDLLI
;
A
#
# COMPACT_ATOMS: atom_id res chain seq x y z
N MET A 1 -10.24 67.73 53.44
CA MET A 1 -11.69 67.54 53.59
C MET A 1 -11.95 67.43 55.07
N PRO A 2 -12.83 68.25 55.66
CA PRO A 2 -13.31 68.02 57.02
C PRO A 2 -13.88 66.60 57.10
N THR A 3 -13.66 65.93 58.24
CA THR A 3 -14.09 64.54 58.43
C THR A 3 -15.16 64.48 59.51
N ILE A 4 -16.28 63.86 59.19
CA ILE A 4 -17.40 63.62 60.09
C ILE A 4 -17.51 62.11 60.27
N ILE A 5 -17.48 61.65 61.52
CA ILE A 5 -17.54 60.21 61.85
C ILE A 5 -18.72 60.00 62.78
N GLY A 6 -19.62 59.11 62.39
CA GLY A 6 -20.75 58.64 63.17
C GLY A 6 -20.35 57.69 64.30
N THR A 7 -21.35 56.94 64.75
CA THR A 7 -21.29 55.94 65.81
C THR A 7 -21.83 54.62 65.26
N SER A 8 -21.81 53.55 66.06
CA SER A 8 -22.39 52.25 65.64
C SER A 8 -23.93 52.19 65.79
N ALA A 9 -24.62 53.32 65.65
CA ALA A 9 -26.06 53.43 65.78
C ALA A 9 -26.58 54.36 64.70
N ALA A 10 -27.87 54.23 64.33
CA ALA A 10 -28.48 55.05 63.30
C ALA A 10 -28.24 56.56 63.52
N ASP A 11 -27.44 57.14 62.63
CA ASP A 11 -26.94 58.50 62.67
C ASP A 11 -27.52 59.37 61.56
N ARG A 12 -27.56 60.68 61.80
CA ARG A 12 -27.90 61.67 60.77
C ARG A 12 -26.78 62.70 60.69
N LEU A 13 -25.92 62.53 59.70
CA LEU A 13 -24.70 63.29 59.49
C LEU A 13 -24.90 64.30 58.37
N ILE A 14 -24.54 65.56 58.61
CA ILE A 14 -24.73 66.66 57.65
C ILE A 14 -23.39 67.35 57.48
N GLY A 15 -22.88 67.33 56.26
CA GLY A 15 -21.69 68.04 55.82
C GLY A 15 -21.89 69.55 55.74
N THR A 16 -20.79 70.20 55.41
CA THR A 16 -20.63 71.64 55.30
C THR A 16 -20.86 72.10 53.86
N ASN A 17 -20.39 73.31 53.54
CA ASN A 17 -20.41 73.81 52.17
C ASN A 17 -19.09 73.50 51.42
N GLU A 18 -18.08 72.96 52.12
CA GLU A 18 -16.81 72.50 51.55
C GLU A 18 -16.91 71.01 51.19
N ALA A 19 -15.89 70.44 50.54
CA ALA A 19 -15.82 69.00 50.30
C ALA A 19 -15.50 68.24 51.60
N ASP A 20 -16.43 67.40 52.03
CA ASP A 20 -16.40 66.65 53.28
C ASP A 20 -16.16 65.14 53.06
N LEU A 21 -15.63 64.48 54.09
CA LEU A 21 -15.52 63.02 54.20
C LEU A 21 -16.42 62.56 55.35
N ILE A 22 -17.47 61.79 55.06
CA ILE A 22 -18.49 61.43 56.04
C ILE A 22 -18.56 59.90 56.19
N TYR A 23 -18.36 59.41 57.41
CA TYR A 23 -18.46 57.99 57.80
C TYR A 23 -19.70 57.75 58.65
N GLY A 24 -20.60 56.85 58.24
CA GLY A 24 -21.75 56.37 59.03
C GLY A 24 -21.33 55.39 60.12
N LEU A 25 -20.58 54.35 59.72
CA LEU A 25 -20.19 53.16 60.49
C LEU A 25 -21.26 52.05 60.47
N GLU A 26 -21.75 51.57 61.61
CA GLU A 26 -22.78 50.53 61.65
C GLU A 26 -24.14 51.17 61.98
N GLY A 27 -25.22 50.72 61.32
CA GLY A 27 -26.58 51.22 61.57
C GLY A 27 -27.23 51.78 60.31
N ASP A 28 -28.54 52.03 60.33
CA ASP A 28 -29.26 52.64 59.20
C ASP A 28 -29.10 54.17 59.23
N ASP A 29 -28.10 54.68 58.52
CA ASP A 29 -27.63 56.06 58.62
C ASP A 29 -28.17 56.98 57.51
N ILE A 30 -28.19 58.29 57.77
CA ILE A 30 -28.51 59.32 56.77
C ILE A 30 -27.32 60.28 56.65
N LEU A 31 -26.59 60.17 55.55
CA LEU A 31 -25.41 60.98 55.23
C LEU A 31 -25.78 62.03 54.19
N ILE A 32 -25.63 63.31 54.52
CA ILE A 32 -25.96 64.45 53.65
C ILE A 32 -24.69 65.25 53.39
N GLY A 33 -24.18 65.24 52.15
CA GLY A 33 -22.93 65.91 51.75
C GLY A 33 -22.99 67.43 51.87
N GLY A 34 -23.91 68.08 51.15
CA GLY A 34 -24.06 69.54 51.18
C GLY A 34 -23.82 70.16 49.81
N SER A 35 -23.09 71.28 49.75
CA SER A 35 -22.77 71.96 48.48
C SER A 35 -21.36 71.67 47.95
N GLY A 36 -20.53 70.98 48.73
CA GLY A 36 -19.22 70.48 48.31
C GLY A 36 -19.32 69.28 47.38
N PHE A 37 -18.18 68.77 46.93
CA PHE A 37 -18.10 67.44 46.31
C PHE A 37 -17.62 66.45 47.37
N ASP A 38 -18.56 65.73 47.96
CA ASP A 38 -18.33 65.00 49.23
C ASP A 38 -18.05 63.52 49.00
N ARG A 39 -17.30 62.88 49.91
CA ARG A 39 -17.11 61.42 49.94
C ARG A 39 -17.93 60.85 51.10
N LEU A 40 -18.87 59.97 50.78
CA LEU A 40 -19.84 59.39 51.70
C LEU A 40 -19.59 57.89 51.82
N ILE A 41 -19.35 57.44 53.05
CA ILE A 41 -19.07 56.03 53.41
C ILE A 41 -20.11 55.63 54.45
N GLY A 42 -21.12 54.87 54.04
CA GLY A 42 -22.21 54.40 54.91
C GLY A 42 -21.69 53.40 55.95
N GLY A 43 -21.22 52.25 55.45
CA GLY A 43 -20.82 51.09 56.25
C GLY A 43 -21.97 50.09 56.36
N PRO A 44 -21.93 49.10 57.28
CA PRO A 44 -23.00 48.11 57.37
C PRO A 44 -24.33 48.70 57.87
N GLY A 45 -25.35 48.72 57.01
CA GLY A 45 -26.67 49.27 57.30
C GLY A 45 -27.52 49.42 56.05
N ALA A 46 -28.78 49.86 56.19
CA ALA A 46 -29.57 50.34 55.06
C ALA A 46 -29.56 51.88 55.04
N ASP A 47 -28.57 52.45 54.35
CA ASP A 47 -28.21 53.86 54.49
C ASP A 47 -28.87 54.77 53.45
N GLN A 48 -28.93 56.07 53.75
CA GLN A 48 -29.33 57.12 52.80
C GLN A 48 -28.13 58.02 52.51
N LEU A 49 -27.52 57.85 51.34
CA LEU A 49 -26.36 58.62 50.90
C LEU A 49 -26.84 59.74 49.96
N ILE A 50 -26.81 60.98 50.44
CA ILE A 50 -27.36 62.16 49.77
C ILE A 50 -26.24 63.16 49.46
N GLY A 51 -25.80 63.21 48.21
CA GLY A 51 -24.66 64.05 47.77
C GLY A 51 -24.91 65.56 47.71
N GLY A 52 -26.17 66.00 47.78
CA GLY A 52 -26.51 67.43 47.71
C GLY A 52 -26.24 68.08 46.33
N ASP A 53 -26.09 69.41 46.31
CA ASP A 53 -26.08 70.21 45.06
C ASP A 53 -24.72 70.20 44.34
N GLY A 54 -23.62 69.94 45.07
CA GLY A 54 -22.26 69.89 44.51
C GLY A 54 -21.88 68.52 43.93
N GLY A 55 -22.66 67.49 44.24
CA GLY A 55 -22.40 66.10 43.89
C GLY A 55 -21.58 65.36 44.94
N ALA A 56 -21.54 64.02 44.87
CA ALA A 56 -20.75 63.22 45.82
C ALA A 56 -20.21 61.93 45.20
N GLU A 57 -19.19 61.40 45.86
CA GLU A 57 -18.65 60.06 45.76
C GLU A 57 -19.31 59.18 46.84
N ALA A 58 -19.93 58.07 46.46
CA ALA A 58 -20.25 57.01 47.41
C ALA A 58 -19.13 55.98 47.34
N ASP A 59 -18.55 55.68 48.48
CA ASP A 59 -17.35 54.87 48.58
C ASP A 59 -17.60 53.63 49.42
N TYR A 60 -17.44 52.48 48.77
CA TYR A 60 -17.65 51.15 49.32
C TYR A 60 -16.35 50.32 49.30
N SER A 61 -15.19 50.96 49.14
CA SER A 61 -13.88 50.29 49.05
C SER A 61 -13.54 49.42 50.27
N GLU A 62 -14.10 49.72 51.43
CA GLU A 62 -13.92 48.94 52.65
C GLU A 62 -14.92 47.79 52.82
N SER A 63 -15.89 47.64 51.90
CA SER A 63 -16.91 46.60 52.04
C SER A 63 -16.32 45.20 51.99
N ALA A 64 -16.79 44.34 52.90
CA ALA A 64 -16.31 42.96 53.04
C ALA A 64 -16.91 41.98 52.01
N ALA A 65 -17.74 42.46 51.09
CA ALA A 65 -18.32 41.68 50.00
C ALA A 65 -18.66 42.58 48.80
N ALA A 66 -18.88 41.95 47.65
CA ALA A 66 -19.29 42.65 46.43
C ALA A 66 -20.59 43.45 46.60
N ILE A 67 -20.65 44.57 45.91
CA ILE A 67 -21.78 45.48 45.85
C ILE A 67 -22.43 45.49 44.46
N ASN A 68 -23.72 45.79 44.43
CA ASN A 68 -24.48 46.04 43.22
C ASN A 68 -25.21 47.38 43.36
N ILE A 69 -24.77 48.35 42.56
CA ILE A 69 -25.31 49.71 42.58
C ILE A 69 -26.06 49.95 41.28
N ASN A 70 -27.33 50.32 41.39
CA ASN A 70 -28.15 50.69 40.25
C ASN A 70 -28.58 52.15 40.31
N LEU A 71 -27.93 53.00 39.50
CA LEU A 71 -28.22 54.42 39.38
C LEU A 71 -29.01 54.74 38.10
N VAL A 72 -30.20 55.33 38.27
CA VAL A 72 -30.96 55.87 37.15
C VAL A 72 -30.45 57.27 36.77
N ALA A 73 -30.88 57.78 35.61
CA ALA A 73 -30.39 59.04 35.03
C ALA A 73 -30.50 60.28 35.96
N THR A 74 -31.37 60.24 36.96
CA THR A 74 -31.53 61.28 37.99
C THR A 74 -30.48 61.23 39.10
N LYS A 75 -29.43 60.40 38.98
CA LYS A 75 -28.42 60.18 40.03
C LYS A 75 -29.02 59.67 41.33
N THR A 76 -30.11 58.94 41.20
CA THR A 76 -30.79 58.26 42.30
C THR A 76 -30.71 56.76 42.06
N GLY A 77 -30.58 55.98 43.13
CA GLY A 77 -30.44 54.54 42.97
C GLY A 77 -30.58 53.80 44.28
N THR A 78 -30.39 52.49 44.18
CA THR A 78 -30.37 51.58 45.32
C THR A 78 -29.12 50.73 45.29
N GLY A 79 -28.63 50.40 46.48
CA GLY A 79 -27.55 49.42 46.67
C GLY A 79 -28.08 48.06 47.11
N MET A 80 -27.35 47.01 46.73
CA MET A 80 -27.55 45.63 47.16
C MET A 80 -26.20 44.95 47.37
N GLY A 81 -26.10 44.01 48.32
CA GLY A 81 -24.84 43.31 48.60
C GLY A 81 -23.84 44.13 49.42
N GLY A 82 -23.00 43.45 50.19
CA GLY A 82 -22.00 44.08 51.07
C GLY A 82 -22.58 45.18 51.94
N ASP A 83 -21.85 46.30 51.99
CA ASP A 83 -22.19 47.50 52.74
C ASP A 83 -23.22 48.35 51.97
N ALA A 84 -23.50 48.03 50.71
CA ALA A 84 -24.55 48.69 49.95
C ALA A 84 -25.95 48.13 50.24
N GLN A 85 -26.08 47.12 51.11
CA GLN A 85 -27.30 46.32 51.24
C GLN A 85 -28.50 47.13 51.79
N GLY A 86 -29.39 47.55 50.89
CA GLY A 86 -30.58 48.31 51.27
C GLY A 86 -30.40 49.82 51.18
N ASP A 87 -29.22 50.27 50.73
CA ASP A 87 -28.90 51.67 50.57
C ASP A 87 -29.78 52.36 49.54
N THR A 88 -30.02 53.65 49.78
CA THR A 88 -30.59 54.57 48.82
C THR A 88 -29.61 55.70 48.54
N LEU A 89 -29.32 55.91 47.26
CA LEU A 89 -28.33 56.87 46.80
C LEU A 89 -29.06 58.01 46.08
N THR A 90 -28.70 59.27 46.36
CA THR A 90 -29.26 60.45 45.69
C THR A 90 -28.18 61.51 45.48
N GLY A 91 -28.04 62.03 44.26
CA GLY A 91 -27.03 63.05 43.94
C GLY A 91 -25.60 62.52 43.83
N ILE A 92 -25.42 61.20 43.68
CA ILE A 92 -24.11 60.56 43.57
C ILE A 92 -23.59 60.62 42.13
N HIS A 93 -22.31 60.93 41.97
CA HIS A 93 -21.63 61.16 40.70
C HIS A 93 -20.47 60.17 40.48
N LYS A 94 -19.85 59.72 41.56
CA LYS A 94 -18.81 58.70 41.52
C LYS A 94 -19.17 57.55 42.46
N ILE A 95 -18.95 56.33 42.01
CA ILE A 95 -18.98 55.14 42.89
C ILE A 95 -17.57 54.58 42.92
N ILE A 96 -17.07 54.34 44.13
CA ILE A 96 -15.92 53.48 44.36
C ILE A 96 -16.46 52.14 44.88
N GLY A 97 -16.18 51.07 44.15
CA GLY A 97 -16.51 49.70 44.47
C GLY A 97 -15.60 49.11 45.55
N SER A 98 -15.92 47.89 45.93
CA SER A 98 -15.17 47.05 46.85
C SER A 98 -14.00 46.34 46.16
N VAL A 99 -13.22 45.56 46.90
CA VAL A 99 -12.16 44.71 46.30
C VAL A 99 -12.70 43.40 45.69
N PHE A 100 -14.03 43.26 45.58
CA PHE A 100 -14.72 42.07 45.11
C PHE A 100 -15.53 42.39 43.84
N ASN A 101 -15.99 41.34 43.15
CA ASN A 101 -16.70 41.44 41.87
C ASN A 101 -18.02 42.22 41.95
N ASP A 102 -17.96 43.51 41.68
CA ASP A 102 -19.06 44.44 41.78
C ASP A 102 -19.89 44.51 40.50
N THR A 103 -21.10 45.07 40.61
CA THR A 103 -21.92 45.42 39.45
C THR A 103 -22.39 46.86 39.56
N LEU A 104 -21.85 47.72 38.70
CA LEU A 104 -22.10 49.16 38.73
C LEU A 104 -22.90 49.56 37.48
N THR A 105 -24.15 49.97 37.68
CA THR A 105 -25.06 50.39 36.62
C THR A 105 -25.28 51.90 36.68
N GLY A 106 -25.05 52.60 35.58
CA GLY A 106 -25.34 54.04 35.51
C GLY A 106 -25.30 54.64 34.11
N ASN A 107 -25.93 55.81 33.98
CA ASN A 107 -26.09 56.52 32.71
C ASN A 107 -24.91 57.48 32.42
N ALA A 108 -25.03 58.38 31.45
CA ALA A 108 -23.98 59.35 31.13
C ALA A 108 -23.66 60.29 32.31
N GLY A 109 -22.37 60.59 32.51
CA GLY A 109 -21.90 61.57 33.50
C GLY A 109 -21.60 61.01 34.89
N PHE A 110 -21.51 59.69 35.03
CA PHE A 110 -20.99 59.04 36.22
C PHE A 110 -19.54 58.58 36.00
N THR A 111 -18.80 58.52 37.10
CA THR A 111 -17.49 57.86 37.19
C THR A 111 -17.64 56.58 38.01
N PHE A 112 -17.16 55.47 37.48
CA PHE A 112 -17.05 54.21 38.21
C PHE A 112 -15.57 53.86 38.41
N GLU A 113 -15.27 53.34 39.58
CA GLU A 113 -13.97 52.77 39.97
C GLU A 113 -14.32 51.46 40.68
N GLY A 114 -14.12 50.32 40.03
CA GLY A 114 -14.58 49.03 40.56
C GLY A 114 -13.69 48.49 41.66
N GLY A 115 -12.39 48.45 41.41
CA GLY A 115 -11.41 48.00 42.40
C GLY A 115 -10.55 46.88 41.86
N ALA A 116 -10.44 45.80 42.64
CA ALA A 116 -9.57 44.65 42.33
C ALA A 116 -10.35 43.34 42.07
N GLY A 117 -11.67 43.41 41.93
CA GLY A 117 -12.52 42.27 41.57
C GLY A 117 -12.83 42.22 40.07
N ASP A 118 -13.43 41.12 39.61
CA ASP A 118 -13.94 41.08 38.23
C ASP A 118 -15.27 41.86 38.16
N ASP A 119 -15.20 43.12 37.78
CA ASP A 119 -16.29 44.08 37.91
C ASP A 119 -17.12 44.21 36.63
N VAL A 120 -18.43 44.44 36.79
CA VAL A 120 -19.38 44.58 35.68
C VAL A 120 -19.98 45.98 35.62
N TYR A 121 -19.68 46.70 34.55
CA TYR A 121 -20.17 48.05 34.26
C TYR A 121 -21.33 48.00 33.27
N ILE A 122 -22.56 48.23 33.73
CA ILE A 122 -23.73 48.30 32.84
C ILE A 122 -23.99 49.76 32.46
N VAL A 123 -23.57 50.13 31.25
CA VAL A 123 -23.48 51.51 30.77
C VAL A 123 -24.30 51.72 29.48
N PRO A 124 -25.58 52.11 29.59
CA PRO A 124 -26.40 52.43 28.43
C PRO A 124 -25.95 53.69 27.67
N LEU A 125 -25.07 54.52 28.25
CA LEU A 125 -24.44 55.71 27.65
C LEU A 125 -22.98 55.84 28.14
N SER A 126 -22.15 56.63 27.47
CA SER A 126 -20.72 56.79 27.83
C SER A 126 -20.52 57.32 29.26
N THR A 127 -19.75 56.55 30.05
CA THR A 127 -19.32 56.87 31.40
C THR A 127 -17.79 56.93 31.48
N VAL A 128 -17.27 57.49 32.57
CA VAL A 128 -15.85 57.34 32.93
C VAL A 128 -15.75 56.08 33.78
N ILE A 129 -14.86 55.17 33.41
CA ILE A 129 -14.57 53.92 34.13
C ILE A 129 -13.05 53.97 34.39
N ILE A 130 -12.64 53.67 35.61
CA ILE A 130 -11.28 53.79 36.11
C ILE A 130 -10.93 52.48 36.81
N GLU A 131 -10.09 51.67 36.18
CA GLU A 131 -9.66 50.39 36.75
C GLU A 131 -8.19 50.38 37.14
N GLU A 132 -7.88 49.59 38.17
CA GLU A 132 -6.52 49.35 38.63
C GLU A 132 -5.77 48.41 37.68
N GLU A 133 -4.44 48.54 37.64
CA GLU A 133 -3.59 47.61 36.88
C GLU A 133 -3.58 46.24 37.58
N ASN A 134 -4.02 45.18 36.89
CA ASN A 134 -4.31 43.85 37.46
C ASN A 134 -5.55 43.84 38.38
N GLY A 135 -6.53 44.71 38.12
CA GLY A 135 -7.77 44.84 38.87
C GLY A 135 -8.76 43.69 38.71
N GLY A 136 -8.55 42.74 37.81
CA GLY A 136 -9.52 41.67 37.56
C GLY A 136 -9.70 41.44 36.06
N ASN A 137 -10.77 40.76 35.68
CA ASN A 137 -11.25 40.63 34.31
C ASN A 137 -12.58 41.38 34.15
N ASP A 138 -12.48 42.64 33.76
CA ASP A 138 -13.56 43.61 33.87
C ASP A 138 -14.44 43.67 32.62
N GLU A 139 -15.76 43.79 32.82
CA GLU A 139 -16.76 43.71 31.75
C GLU A 139 -17.61 44.98 31.63
N ILE A 140 -17.57 45.60 30.45
CA ILE A 140 -18.54 46.63 30.04
C ILE A 140 -19.70 45.98 29.30
N ARG A 141 -20.93 46.20 29.80
CA ARG A 141 -22.19 45.84 29.11
C ARG A 141 -22.90 47.09 28.61
N THR A 142 -23.18 47.16 27.31
CA THR A 142 -23.81 48.33 26.70
C THR A 142 -24.98 47.99 25.79
N THR A 143 -25.95 48.91 25.69
CA THR A 143 -27.03 48.87 24.69
C THR A 143 -26.77 49.85 23.54
N TYR A 144 -25.59 50.45 23.47
CA TYR A 144 -25.28 51.46 22.46
C TYR A 144 -24.72 50.80 21.20
N ASN A 145 -25.32 51.11 20.05
CA ASN A 145 -25.00 50.46 18.78
C ASN A 145 -23.59 50.80 18.26
N SER A 146 -22.85 51.70 18.88
CA SER A 146 -21.44 51.95 18.53
C SER A 146 -20.66 52.36 19.77
N TYR A 147 -19.89 51.43 20.34
CA TYR A 147 -19.20 51.64 21.61
C TYR A 147 -17.72 51.25 21.49
N SER A 148 -16.84 52.09 22.05
CA SER A 148 -15.40 51.89 21.99
C SER A 148 -14.78 51.96 23.38
N ILE A 149 -13.94 50.96 23.68
CA ILE A 149 -13.12 50.89 24.89
C ILE A 149 -11.65 51.22 24.61
N ILE A 150 -11.30 51.70 23.41
CA ILE A 150 -9.91 51.93 22.99
C ILE A 150 -9.10 52.85 23.92
N VAL A 151 -9.77 53.78 24.63
CA VAL A 151 -9.17 54.70 25.61
C VAL A 151 -9.39 54.27 27.07
N LYS A 152 -9.99 53.10 27.29
CA LYS A 152 -10.27 52.51 28.60
C LYS A 152 -9.19 51.45 28.85
N ASN A 153 -8.18 51.83 29.60
CA ASN A 153 -7.13 50.91 30.02
C ASN A 153 -7.72 49.89 30.99
N ASN A 154 -7.17 48.67 31.00
CA ASN A 154 -7.52 47.61 31.95
C ASN A 154 -9.02 47.23 31.90
N ILE A 155 -9.60 47.19 30.69
CA ILE A 155 -10.91 46.59 30.46
C ILE A 155 -10.72 45.49 29.44
N GLU A 156 -11.09 44.28 29.80
CA GLU A 156 -10.87 43.08 28.99
C GLU A 156 -12.14 42.65 28.25
N ARG A 157 -13.35 42.98 28.73
CA ARG A 157 -14.59 42.46 28.12
C ARG A 157 -15.56 43.56 27.72
N LEU A 158 -16.09 43.47 26.49
CA LEU A 158 -17.11 44.37 25.95
C LEU A 158 -18.28 43.57 25.38
N THR A 159 -19.43 43.65 26.05
CA THR A 159 -20.65 42.90 25.68
C THR A 159 -21.76 43.84 25.25
N TYR A 160 -22.32 43.63 24.07
CA TYR A 160 -23.55 44.29 23.64
C TYR A 160 -24.77 43.49 24.10
N ILE A 161 -25.65 44.16 24.86
CA ILE A 161 -26.88 43.59 25.41
C ILE A 161 -28.14 44.15 24.73
N GLY A 162 -27.98 44.86 23.61
CA GLY A 162 -29.09 45.33 22.78
C GLY A 162 -29.55 44.29 21.75
N THR A 163 -30.52 44.67 20.92
CA THR A 163 -31.12 43.78 19.89
C THR A 163 -30.93 44.27 18.46
N GLY A 164 -30.22 45.39 18.27
CA GLY A 164 -29.93 45.95 16.94
C GLY A 164 -28.50 45.63 16.51
N ASN A 165 -28.10 46.15 15.35
CA ASN A 165 -26.73 46.05 14.87
C ASN A 165 -25.80 46.93 15.73
N ALA A 166 -24.72 46.36 16.22
CA ALA A 166 -23.70 46.99 17.03
C ALA A 166 -22.37 47.11 16.28
N HIS A 167 -21.59 48.14 16.62
CA HIS A 167 -20.19 48.31 16.24
C HIS A 167 -19.36 48.45 17.51
N LEU A 168 -18.63 47.40 17.88
CA LEU A 168 -17.89 47.32 19.13
C LEU A 168 -16.39 47.39 18.83
N ILE A 169 -15.69 48.29 19.51
CA ILE A 169 -14.26 48.55 19.29
C ILE A 169 -13.49 48.32 20.60
N GLY A 170 -12.58 47.35 20.59
CA GLY A 170 -11.64 46.99 21.65
C GLY A 170 -10.52 48.00 21.86
N ASN A 171 -9.59 47.65 22.76
CA ASN A 171 -8.34 48.33 23.04
C ASN A 171 -7.16 47.43 22.64
N ALA A 172 -5.93 47.77 23.04
CA ALA A 172 -4.75 46.99 22.64
C ALA A 172 -4.45 45.78 23.56
N LEU A 173 -5.40 45.40 24.42
CA LEU A 173 -5.30 44.24 25.31
C LEU A 173 -6.03 43.06 24.67
N ASP A 174 -5.78 41.85 25.18
CA ASP A 174 -6.53 40.64 24.81
C ASP A 174 -8.01 40.80 25.24
N ASN A 175 -8.90 41.15 24.32
CA ASN A 175 -10.29 41.48 24.61
C ASN A 175 -11.25 40.31 24.35
N VAL A 176 -12.32 40.20 25.14
CA VAL A 176 -13.51 39.42 24.78
C VAL A 176 -14.61 40.37 24.32
N ILE A 177 -14.93 40.35 23.03
CA ILE A 177 -15.93 41.23 22.44
C ILE A 177 -17.14 40.40 22.00
N THR A 178 -18.32 40.71 22.56
CA THR A 178 -19.54 39.93 22.36
C THR A 178 -20.64 40.79 21.75
N GLY A 179 -21.08 40.43 20.54
CA GLY A 179 -22.24 40.96 19.85
C GLY A 179 -23.57 40.43 20.41
N GLY A 180 -24.66 40.93 19.86
CA GLY A 180 -26.03 40.61 20.22
C GLY A 180 -26.75 39.79 19.16
N SER A 181 -27.99 40.18 18.85
CA SER A 181 -28.84 39.49 17.86
C SER A 181 -28.94 40.24 16.52
N GLY A 182 -28.09 41.25 16.32
CA GLY A 182 -28.04 42.05 15.11
C GLY A 182 -27.00 41.53 14.13
N ASN A 183 -26.76 42.26 13.04
CA ASN A 183 -25.57 42.05 12.22
C ASN A 183 -24.49 42.99 12.76
N ASP A 184 -23.59 42.45 13.56
CA ASP A 184 -22.67 43.21 14.36
C ASP A 184 -21.28 43.32 13.69
N GLN A 185 -20.58 44.42 13.97
CA GLN A 185 -19.21 44.65 13.55
C GLN A 185 -18.32 44.74 14.78
N LEU A 186 -17.31 43.90 14.85
CA LEU A 186 -16.39 43.81 15.98
C LEU A 186 -14.97 44.15 15.52
N ASP A 187 -14.30 45.09 16.20
CA ASP A 187 -12.93 45.49 15.92
C ASP A 187 -12.11 45.36 17.21
N GLY A 188 -11.18 44.41 17.29
CA GLY A 188 -10.37 44.18 18.50
C GLY A 188 -9.27 45.21 18.74
N ALA A 189 -8.66 45.69 17.65
CA ALA A 189 -7.39 46.42 17.61
C ALA A 189 -6.16 45.49 17.69
N ASP A 190 -5.27 45.65 18.66
CA ASP A 190 -4.08 44.79 18.84
C ASP A 190 -4.31 43.91 20.08
N GLY A 191 -3.65 42.77 20.19
CA GLY A 191 -3.93 41.79 21.25
C GLY A 191 -4.42 40.46 20.68
N ALA A 192 -4.56 39.45 21.54
CA ALA A 192 -5.14 38.16 21.21
C ALA A 192 -6.63 38.16 21.61
N ASP A 193 -7.49 38.57 20.67
CA ASP A 193 -8.89 38.85 20.95
C ASP A 193 -9.81 37.63 20.78
N HIS A 194 -10.90 37.59 21.53
CA HIS A 194 -11.97 36.60 21.38
C HIS A 194 -13.27 37.29 20.94
N PHE A 195 -13.68 37.03 19.70
CA PHE A 195 -14.88 37.61 19.10
C PHE A 195 -16.03 36.61 19.13
N ILE A 196 -17.17 37.06 19.65
CA ILE A 196 -18.42 36.31 19.68
C ILE A 196 -19.48 37.14 18.95
N GLY A 197 -19.87 36.73 17.74
CA GLY A 197 -20.81 37.49 16.90
C GLY A 197 -22.23 37.50 17.46
N GLY A 198 -22.72 36.32 17.84
CA GLY A 198 -24.07 36.14 18.35
C GLY A 198 -25.00 35.60 17.27
N ALA A 199 -26.18 36.20 17.11
CA ALA A 199 -27.14 35.78 16.09
C ALA A 199 -27.24 36.85 15.01
N GLY A 200 -26.98 36.51 13.76
CA GLY A 200 -27.02 37.48 12.67
C GLY A 200 -26.11 37.08 11.54
N THR A 201 -25.60 38.08 10.83
CA THR A 201 -24.41 37.94 9.98
C THR A 201 -23.40 38.93 10.49
N ASP A 202 -22.43 38.43 11.23
CA ASP A 202 -21.52 39.22 12.03
C ASP A 202 -20.15 39.33 11.34
N SER A 203 -19.47 40.44 11.62
CA SER A 203 -18.22 40.79 10.95
C SER A 203 -17.12 41.16 11.92
N VAL A 204 -15.91 40.67 11.67
CA VAL A 204 -14.69 41.16 12.31
C VAL A 204 -13.91 42.01 11.31
N SER A 205 -13.46 43.17 11.75
CA SER A 205 -12.74 44.10 10.89
C SER A 205 -11.34 44.43 11.40
N TYR A 206 -10.37 44.32 10.49
CA TYR A 206 -8.97 44.64 10.68
C TYR A 206 -8.56 45.87 9.86
N ALA A 207 -9.53 46.70 9.48
CA ALA A 207 -9.31 47.84 8.59
C ALA A 207 -8.27 48.85 9.12
N THR A 208 -8.14 48.94 10.44
CA THR A 208 -7.19 49.81 11.16
C THR A 208 -5.79 49.22 11.32
N SER A 209 -5.58 47.95 10.92
CA SER A 209 -4.28 47.30 11.09
C SER A 209 -3.17 48.02 10.32
N PRO A 210 -2.02 48.32 10.96
CA PRO A 210 -0.90 49.01 10.33
C PRO A 210 -0.13 48.12 9.34
N VAL A 211 -0.46 46.84 9.25
CA VAL A 211 0.17 45.84 8.38
C VAL A 211 -0.89 45.01 7.67
N GLY A 212 -0.46 44.16 6.72
CA GLY A 212 -1.31 43.14 6.14
C GLY A 212 -1.63 42.04 7.15
N ILE A 213 -2.85 41.52 7.13
CA ILE A 213 -3.26 40.41 8.00
C ILE A 213 -3.23 39.08 7.26
N THR A 214 -2.95 38.02 8.00
CA THR A 214 -3.17 36.65 7.54
C THR A 214 -4.18 36.01 8.48
N LEU A 215 -5.30 35.54 7.93
CA LEU A 215 -6.24 34.71 8.66
C LEU A 215 -6.12 33.27 8.18
N ASN A 216 -5.69 32.35 9.05
CA ASN A 216 -5.55 30.94 8.72
C ASN A 216 -6.58 30.09 9.47
N PHE A 217 -7.69 29.78 8.82
CA PHE A 217 -8.77 28.98 9.41
C PHE A 217 -8.45 27.48 9.46
N LYS A 218 -7.38 27.02 8.80
CA LYS A 218 -6.91 25.62 8.91
C LYS A 218 -6.08 25.37 10.17
N THR A 219 -5.22 26.33 10.53
CA THR A 219 -4.30 26.16 11.66
C THR A 219 -4.69 26.95 12.90
N GLY A 220 -5.56 27.95 12.76
CA GLY A 220 -5.87 28.92 13.81
C GLY A 220 -4.71 29.90 14.09
N ILE A 221 -3.67 29.92 13.26
CA ILE A 221 -2.51 30.80 13.43
C ILE A 221 -2.65 32.01 12.51
N HIS A 222 -2.93 33.15 13.12
CA HIS A 222 -3.19 34.41 12.44
C HIS A 222 -2.00 35.39 12.58
N SER A 223 -1.98 36.49 11.80
CA SER A 223 -0.91 37.50 11.85
C SER A 223 -1.41 38.94 11.74
N GLY A 224 -0.56 39.90 12.15
CA GLY A 224 -0.93 41.31 12.22
C GLY A 224 -1.80 41.57 13.44
N TYR A 225 -2.82 42.39 13.30
CA TYR A 225 -3.83 42.58 14.36
C TYR A 225 -4.73 41.38 14.59
N ALA A 226 -4.66 40.36 13.72
CA ALA A 226 -5.36 39.12 13.98
C ALA A 226 -4.58 38.15 14.88
N ALA A 227 -3.35 38.49 15.29
CA ALA A 227 -2.42 37.53 15.89
C ALA A 227 -2.87 37.07 17.28
N GLY A 228 -3.30 35.82 17.38
CA GLY A 228 -3.80 35.22 18.62
C GLY A 228 -5.32 35.24 18.73
N ASP A 229 -6.01 35.85 17.76
CA ASP A 229 -7.46 35.99 17.78
C ASP A 229 -8.20 34.65 17.62
N THR A 230 -9.42 34.62 18.14
CA THR A 230 -10.35 33.50 18.04
C THR A 230 -11.77 33.99 17.74
N PHE A 231 -12.54 33.20 17.00
CA PHE A 231 -13.85 33.59 16.45
C PHE A 231 -14.93 32.57 16.79
N ASP A 232 -16.08 33.04 17.24
CA ASP A 232 -17.30 32.27 17.45
C ASP A 232 -18.49 32.99 16.79
N GLY A 233 -19.16 32.33 15.84
CA GLY A 233 -20.30 32.90 15.10
C GLY A 233 -19.95 34.15 14.30
N ILE A 234 -18.84 34.15 13.55
CA ILE A 234 -18.44 35.25 12.66
C ILE A 234 -18.44 34.75 11.21
N GLU A 235 -19.22 35.40 10.35
CA GLU A 235 -19.33 35.01 8.94
C GLU A 235 -18.55 35.92 7.98
N MET A 236 -18.15 37.12 8.40
CA MET A 236 -17.48 38.10 7.53
C MET A 236 -16.17 38.64 8.10
N PHE A 237 -15.11 38.57 7.30
CA PHE A 237 -13.78 39.02 7.69
C PHE A 237 -13.31 40.15 6.78
N VAL A 238 -13.05 41.32 7.35
CA VAL A 238 -12.57 42.51 6.62
C VAL A 238 -11.09 42.72 6.86
N GLY A 239 -10.30 42.61 5.80
CA GLY A 239 -8.86 42.84 5.81
C GLY A 239 -8.47 44.31 5.95
N SER A 240 -7.17 44.55 6.07
CA SER A 240 -6.60 45.87 6.27
C SER A 240 -6.45 46.67 4.97
N THR A 241 -5.87 47.86 5.07
CA THR A 241 -5.47 48.69 3.92
C THR A 241 -4.20 48.19 3.22
N HIS A 242 -3.61 47.10 3.70
CA HIS A 242 -2.42 46.44 3.13
C HIS A 242 -2.80 45.10 2.48
N ALA A 243 -1.84 44.39 1.88
CA ALA A 243 -2.11 43.10 1.25
C ALA A 243 -2.49 42.05 2.31
N ASN A 244 -3.65 41.43 2.15
CA ASN A 244 -4.21 40.47 3.10
C ASN A 244 -4.23 39.05 2.52
N THR A 245 -4.08 38.04 3.37
CA THR A 245 -4.18 36.63 3.00
C THR A 245 -5.23 35.94 3.86
N PHE A 246 -6.16 35.21 3.23
CA PHE A 246 -7.16 34.39 3.89
C PHE A 246 -6.93 32.93 3.46
N ILE A 247 -6.47 32.08 4.37
CA ILE A 247 -6.36 30.64 4.13
C ILE A 247 -7.66 30.02 4.61
N SER A 248 -8.51 29.60 3.67
CA SER A 248 -9.90 29.23 3.96
C SER A 248 -10.00 27.91 4.74
N GLY A 249 -11.10 27.78 5.49
CA GLY A 249 -11.50 26.57 6.21
C GLY A 249 -12.75 25.96 5.58
N SER A 250 -13.32 24.94 6.21
CA SER A 250 -14.51 24.25 5.69
C SER A 250 -15.84 25.00 5.93
N GLU A 251 -15.78 26.15 6.63
CA GLU A 251 -16.96 26.94 6.97
C GLU A 251 -17.15 28.09 5.99
N ALA A 252 -18.38 28.24 5.49
CA ALA A 252 -18.73 29.27 4.53
C ALA A 252 -18.48 30.67 5.10
N SER A 253 -17.59 31.42 4.45
CA SER A 253 -17.07 32.69 4.93
C SER A 253 -17.18 33.78 3.87
N THR A 254 -17.33 35.03 4.32
CA THR A 254 -17.25 36.21 3.46
C THR A 254 -15.90 36.89 3.64
N PHE A 255 -15.03 36.78 2.64
CA PHE A 255 -13.71 37.41 2.65
C PHE A 255 -13.75 38.76 1.94
N ASN A 256 -13.45 39.82 2.68
CA ASN A 256 -13.31 41.17 2.14
C ASN A 256 -11.85 41.63 2.25
N GLY A 257 -11.17 41.77 1.13
CA GLY A 257 -9.75 42.14 1.07
C GLY A 257 -9.42 43.57 1.51
N GLY A 258 -10.39 44.38 1.94
CA GLY A 258 -10.16 45.76 2.32
C GLY A 258 -9.68 46.62 1.14
N ASP A 259 -9.07 47.77 1.42
CA ASP A 259 -8.54 48.65 0.37
C ASP A 259 -7.17 48.18 -0.17
N GLY A 260 -6.46 47.33 0.57
CA GLY A 260 -5.19 46.75 0.13
C GLY A 260 -5.34 45.52 -0.78
N GLY A 261 -6.55 44.96 -0.86
CA GLY A 261 -6.85 43.76 -1.62
C GLY A 261 -6.53 42.47 -0.87
N GLY A 262 -7.22 41.38 -1.26
CA GLY A 262 -7.06 40.07 -0.64
C GLY A 262 -6.54 38.99 -1.59
N THR A 263 -5.77 38.06 -1.02
CA THR A 263 -5.52 36.73 -1.57
C THR A 263 -6.35 35.74 -0.77
N VAL A 264 -7.13 34.88 -1.42
CA VAL A 264 -7.74 33.72 -0.76
C VAL A 264 -7.02 32.46 -1.21
N ASP A 265 -6.65 31.62 -0.26
CA ASP A 265 -5.81 30.45 -0.43
C ASP A 265 -6.59 29.17 -0.06
N TYR A 266 -6.80 28.33 -1.07
CA TYR A 266 -7.46 27.03 -1.02
C TYR A 266 -6.48 25.87 -1.17
N SER A 267 -5.17 26.10 -1.11
CA SER A 267 -4.15 25.04 -1.27
C SER A 267 -4.27 23.93 -0.22
N GLY A 268 -4.85 24.23 0.94
CA GLY A 268 -5.18 23.26 1.98
C GLY A 268 -6.50 22.50 1.78
N SER A 269 -7.18 22.67 0.64
CA SER A 269 -8.49 22.07 0.42
C SER A 269 -8.42 20.59 0.10
N PRO A 270 -9.28 19.75 0.72
CA PRO A 270 -9.28 18.31 0.47
C PRO A 270 -9.96 17.91 -0.84
N GLU A 271 -10.58 18.86 -1.55
CA GLU A 271 -11.30 18.67 -2.81
C GLU A 271 -11.08 19.89 -3.72
N ALA A 272 -11.43 19.75 -4.99
CA ALA A 272 -11.40 20.85 -5.96
C ALA A 272 -12.35 21.99 -5.61
N VAL A 273 -11.92 23.21 -5.91
CA VAL A 273 -12.67 24.45 -5.69
C VAL A 273 -13.10 25.09 -7.02
N ASN A 274 -14.28 25.70 -7.01
CA ASN A 274 -14.86 26.37 -8.16
C ASN A 274 -15.15 27.83 -7.81
N ILE A 275 -14.37 28.74 -8.39
CA ILE A 275 -14.36 30.15 -8.05
C ILE A 275 -14.89 30.99 -9.21
N ASN A 276 -15.82 31.90 -8.90
CA ASN A 276 -16.35 32.84 -9.89
C ASN A 276 -16.15 34.30 -9.45
N LEU A 277 -15.18 35.00 -10.03
CA LEU A 277 -14.81 36.40 -9.74
C LEU A 277 -15.03 37.31 -10.96
N VAL A 278 -16.21 37.92 -11.07
CA VAL A 278 -16.59 38.76 -12.24
C VAL A 278 -16.75 40.24 -11.89
N GLY A 279 -16.48 41.11 -12.88
CA GLY A 279 -16.99 42.49 -13.00
C GLY A 279 -16.69 43.54 -11.91
N THR A 280 -16.18 43.17 -10.73
CA THR A 280 -15.81 44.07 -9.62
C THR A 280 -14.89 43.41 -8.57
N LYS A 281 -14.25 42.28 -8.89
CA LYS A 281 -13.51 41.45 -7.90
C LYS A 281 -14.41 40.99 -6.76
N MET A 282 -15.66 40.72 -7.10
CA MET A 282 -16.66 40.12 -6.23
C MET A 282 -17.05 38.77 -6.81
N GLY A 283 -17.45 37.84 -5.95
CA GLY A 283 -17.72 36.50 -6.40
C GLY A 283 -18.24 35.56 -5.36
N THR A 284 -18.36 34.30 -5.77
CA THR A 284 -18.79 33.18 -4.94
C THR A 284 -17.89 31.98 -5.19
N GLY A 285 -17.70 31.17 -4.15
CA GLY A 285 -17.03 29.88 -4.20
C GLY A 285 -18.03 28.72 -4.08
N THR A 286 -17.67 27.58 -4.66
CA THR A 286 -18.38 26.29 -4.53
C THR A 286 -17.37 25.15 -4.56
N GLY A 287 -17.67 24.01 -3.93
CA GLY A 287 -16.80 22.85 -3.87
C GLY A 287 -15.66 22.98 -2.85
N GLY A 288 -15.29 21.86 -2.20
CA GLY A 288 -14.27 21.84 -1.17
C GLY A 288 -14.50 22.88 -0.07
N ASP A 289 -13.43 23.53 0.35
CA ASP A 289 -13.47 24.62 1.34
C ASP A 289 -14.03 25.93 0.77
N ALA A 290 -14.26 26.04 -0.54
CA ALA A 290 -14.88 27.21 -1.13
C ALA A 290 -16.41 27.18 -1.04
N GLU A 291 -17.01 26.08 -0.55
CA GLU A 291 -18.47 25.90 -0.55
C GLU A 291 -19.20 26.98 0.26
N GLY A 292 -19.93 27.83 -0.44
CA GLY A 292 -20.72 28.91 0.15
C GLY A 292 -19.93 30.21 0.41
N ASP A 293 -18.63 30.23 0.10
CA ASP A 293 -17.78 31.39 0.29
C ASP A 293 -18.19 32.56 -0.61
N LYS A 294 -17.97 33.78 -0.11
CA LYS A 294 -18.21 35.03 -0.84
C LYS A 294 -16.96 35.89 -0.84
N TYR A 295 -16.70 36.52 -1.98
CA TYR A 295 -15.51 37.34 -2.18
C TYR A 295 -15.86 38.79 -2.41
N TYR A 296 -15.10 39.69 -1.77
CA TYR A 296 -15.18 41.12 -2.00
C TYR A 296 -13.76 41.71 -2.05
N ARG A 297 -13.41 42.37 -3.16
CA ARG A 297 -12.05 42.95 -3.36
C ARG A 297 -10.93 41.91 -3.24
N ILE A 298 -11.18 40.71 -3.75
CA ILE A 298 -10.18 39.64 -3.85
C ILE A 298 -9.49 39.71 -5.21
N TYR A 299 -8.17 39.76 -5.21
CA TYR A 299 -7.34 39.97 -6.41
C TYR A 299 -6.58 38.72 -6.81
N LYS A 300 -6.33 37.83 -5.85
CA LYS A 300 -5.65 36.56 -6.09
C LYS A 300 -6.43 35.42 -5.44
N ILE A 301 -6.56 34.34 -6.17
CA ILE A 301 -6.98 33.04 -5.65
C ILE A 301 -5.82 32.08 -5.85
N ILE A 302 -5.53 31.30 -4.82
CA ILE A 302 -4.69 30.12 -4.90
C ILE A 302 -5.64 28.93 -4.77
N GLY A 303 -5.62 28.06 -5.78
CA GLY A 303 -6.42 26.85 -5.87
C GLY A 303 -5.95 25.74 -4.96
N SER A 304 -6.64 24.62 -5.03
CA SER A 304 -6.36 23.39 -4.33
C SER A 304 -5.28 22.56 -5.05
N ALA A 305 -4.98 21.36 -4.56
CA ALA A 305 -4.12 20.41 -5.29
C ALA A 305 -4.90 19.57 -6.33
N PHE A 306 -6.19 19.85 -6.53
CA PHE A 306 -7.12 19.10 -7.38
C PHE A 306 -7.63 19.99 -8.52
N ASN A 307 -8.33 19.38 -9.47
CA ASN A 307 -8.80 20.01 -10.70
C ASN A 307 -9.85 21.11 -10.43
N ASP A 308 -9.39 22.34 -10.30
CA ASP A 308 -10.19 23.51 -9.99
C ASP A 308 -10.81 24.15 -11.23
N THR A 309 -11.84 24.98 -11.02
CA THR A 309 -12.36 25.86 -12.08
C THR A 309 -12.42 27.29 -11.59
N MET A 310 -11.66 28.17 -12.24
CA MET A 310 -11.55 29.57 -11.84
C MET A 310 -12.00 30.49 -12.98
N THR A 311 -13.08 31.22 -12.74
CA THR A 311 -13.63 32.21 -13.68
C THR A 311 -13.23 33.60 -13.23
N GLY A 312 -12.60 34.38 -14.11
CA GLY A 312 -12.23 35.76 -13.79
C GLY A 312 -11.95 36.68 -14.97
N ASP A 313 -12.10 37.97 -14.70
CA ASP A 313 -11.84 39.07 -15.63
C ASP A 313 -10.53 39.81 -15.32
N THR A 314 -10.32 40.94 -15.99
CA THR A 314 -9.10 41.77 -15.89
C THR A 314 -8.79 42.21 -14.46
N GLY A 315 -7.55 41.94 -14.04
CA GLY A 315 -7.01 42.35 -12.75
C GLY A 315 -7.20 41.32 -11.63
N VAL A 316 -7.61 40.10 -11.98
CA VAL A 316 -7.56 38.91 -11.10
C VAL A 316 -6.35 38.05 -11.49
N SER A 317 -5.75 37.43 -10.48
CA SER A 317 -4.71 36.41 -10.61
C SER A 317 -5.20 35.08 -10.07
N PHE A 318 -4.94 34.02 -10.82
CA PHE A 318 -5.20 32.64 -10.42
C PHE A 318 -3.89 31.87 -10.36
N GLU A 319 -3.80 30.95 -9.40
CA GLU A 319 -2.75 29.95 -9.27
C GLU A 319 -3.46 28.62 -9.03
N GLY A 320 -3.36 27.69 -9.98
CA GLY A 320 -4.11 26.43 -10.00
C GLY A 320 -3.72 25.46 -8.92
N GLY A 321 -2.46 25.04 -8.96
CA GLY A 321 -1.91 24.08 -8.03
C GLY A 321 -1.29 22.91 -8.77
N ALA A 322 -1.74 21.70 -8.45
CA ALA A 322 -1.20 20.44 -8.98
C ALA A 322 -2.26 19.58 -9.71
N GLY A 323 -3.47 20.10 -9.88
CA GLY A 323 -4.56 19.44 -10.60
C GLY A 323 -4.66 19.93 -12.05
N ASP A 324 -5.48 19.24 -12.86
CA ASP A 324 -5.79 19.73 -14.21
C ASP A 324 -6.83 20.85 -14.12
N ASP A 325 -6.39 22.10 -14.14
CA ASP A 325 -7.21 23.26 -13.80
C ASP A 325 -7.83 23.95 -15.02
N ILE A 326 -9.01 24.56 -14.82
CA ILE A 326 -9.73 25.28 -15.88
C ILE A 326 -9.85 26.77 -15.53
N TYR A 327 -9.23 27.61 -16.36
CA TYR A 327 -9.33 29.07 -16.29
C TYR A 327 -10.32 29.61 -17.31
N ILE A 328 -11.48 30.08 -16.86
CA ILE A 328 -12.46 30.73 -17.72
C ILE A 328 -12.19 32.24 -17.71
N VAL A 329 -11.59 32.75 -18.78
CA VAL A 329 -11.08 34.12 -18.88
C VAL A 329 -11.66 34.85 -20.10
N PRO A 330 -12.82 35.52 -19.96
CA PRO A 330 -13.49 36.19 -21.08
C PRO A 330 -12.67 37.33 -21.71
N LEU A 331 -11.88 38.04 -20.89
CA LEU A 331 -11.04 39.18 -21.31
C LEU A 331 -9.54 38.89 -21.08
N SER A 332 -9.07 39.02 -19.84
CA SER A 332 -7.68 38.73 -19.46
C SER A 332 -7.58 38.47 -17.96
N ALA A 333 -6.74 37.53 -17.55
CA ALA A 333 -6.40 37.25 -16.16
C ALA A 333 -4.93 36.83 -16.09
N ALA A 334 -4.27 37.13 -14.97
CA ALA A 334 -2.98 36.53 -14.68
C ALA A 334 -3.23 35.08 -14.24
N ILE A 335 -2.52 34.14 -14.85
CA ILE A 335 -2.60 32.71 -14.53
C ILE A 335 -1.16 32.30 -14.26
N ILE A 336 -0.95 31.58 -13.16
CA ILE A 336 0.36 31.23 -12.63
C ILE A 336 0.33 29.74 -12.33
N GLU A 337 0.95 28.93 -13.18
CA GLU A 337 1.03 27.49 -12.98
C GLU A 337 2.42 27.00 -12.61
N ALA A 338 2.45 25.97 -11.78
CA ALA A 338 3.66 25.28 -11.39
C ALA A 338 4.09 24.29 -12.48
N ALA A 339 5.39 24.06 -12.61
CA ALA A 339 5.90 23.02 -13.52
C ALA A 339 5.44 21.63 -13.06
N GLY A 340 4.82 20.87 -13.96
CA GLY A 340 4.22 19.56 -13.63
C GLY A 340 2.93 19.68 -12.80
N GLY A 341 2.25 20.82 -12.89
CA GLY A 341 1.02 21.13 -12.18
C GLY A 341 -0.25 20.46 -12.70
N GLY A 342 -0.19 19.72 -13.83
CA GLY A 342 -1.38 19.14 -14.45
C GLY A 342 -1.37 19.39 -15.95
N ASN A 343 -2.52 19.17 -16.59
CA ASN A 343 -2.80 19.56 -17.96
C ASN A 343 -3.86 20.67 -17.97
N ASP A 344 -3.39 21.92 -18.00
CA ASP A 344 -4.19 23.09 -17.65
C ASP A 344 -4.85 23.74 -18.87
N GLU A 345 -6.10 24.18 -18.71
CA GLU A 345 -6.92 24.71 -19.78
C GLU A 345 -7.36 26.17 -19.57
N ILE A 346 -7.02 27.03 -20.52
CA ILE A 346 -7.61 28.36 -20.65
C ILE A 346 -8.80 28.33 -21.61
N ARG A 347 -9.97 28.72 -21.12
CA ARG A 347 -11.18 28.96 -21.94
C ARG A 347 -11.43 30.45 -22.08
N THR A 348 -11.50 30.96 -23.31
CA THR A 348 -11.67 32.39 -23.55
C THR A 348 -12.74 32.71 -24.58
N THR A 349 -13.40 33.86 -24.40
CA THR A 349 -14.24 34.49 -25.42
C THR A 349 -13.50 35.60 -26.18
N SER A 350 -12.25 35.90 -25.84
CA SER A 350 -11.43 36.87 -26.56
C SER A 350 -11.09 36.33 -27.94
N SER A 351 -11.49 37.04 -28.99
CA SER A 351 -11.18 36.66 -30.38
C SER A 351 -9.70 36.80 -30.73
N ASN A 352 -8.87 37.32 -29.81
CA ASN A 352 -7.42 37.35 -29.94
C ASN A 352 -6.82 37.03 -28.56
N TYR A 353 -6.25 35.83 -28.42
CA TYR A 353 -5.68 35.37 -27.17
C TYR A 353 -4.40 34.59 -27.43
N SER A 354 -3.40 34.82 -26.57
CA SER A 354 -2.09 34.20 -26.69
C SER A 354 -1.63 33.69 -25.34
N ILE A 355 -1.21 32.42 -25.31
CA ILE A 355 -0.56 31.80 -24.16
C ILE A 355 0.96 31.76 -24.30
N LEU A 356 1.54 32.41 -25.32
CA LEU A 356 2.98 32.36 -25.65
C LEU A 356 3.93 32.68 -24.49
N LEU A 357 3.50 33.52 -23.55
CA LEU A 357 4.27 33.92 -22.36
C LEU A 357 3.71 33.34 -21.06
N LYS A 358 2.83 32.34 -21.15
CA LYS A 358 2.26 31.61 -20.03
C LYS A 358 2.90 30.22 -20.02
N ASP A 359 3.87 30.05 -19.13
CA ASP A 359 4.52 28.77 -18.90
C ASP A 359 3.50 27.78 -18.28
N ASN A 360 3.68 26.48 -18.54
CA ASN A 360 2.89 25.38 -17.96
C ASN A 360 1.37 25.50 -18.22
N ILE A 361 0.99 25.99 -19.41
CA ILE A 361 -0.40 25.90 -19.89
C ILE A 361 -0.37 25.11 -21.18
N GLU A 362 -1.10 24.01 -21.21
CA GLU A 362 -1.10 23.07 -22.33
C GLU A 362 -2.33 23.25 -23.22
N ARG A 363 -3.45 23.81 -22.73
CA ARG A 363 -4.70 23.85 -23.49
C ARG A 363 -5.27 25.26 -23.62
N LEU A 364 -5.65 25.63 -24.84
CA LEU A 364 -6.29 26.90 -25.15
C LEU A 364 -7.56 26.67 -25.98
N THR A 365 -8.71 26.97 -25.40
CA THR A 365 -10.03 26.77 -26.02
C THR A 365 -10.74 28.11 -26.22
N TYR A 366 -11.15 28.39 -27.45
CA TYR A 366 -12.06 29.48 -27.74
C TYR A 366 -13.52 29.02 -27.63
N ILE A 367 -14.26 29.66 -26.73
CA ILE A 367 -15.68 29.35 -26.48
C ILE A 367 -16.65 30.39 -27.10
N GLY A 368 -16.12 31.26 -27.97
CA GLY A 368 -16.93 32.21 -28.73
C GLY A 368 -17.44 31.62 -30.06
N THR A 369 -18.16 32.44 -30.82
CA THR A 369 -18.78 32.03 -32.11
C THR A 369 -18.24 32.78 -33.32
N GLY A 370 -17.38 33.77 -33.11
CA GLY A 370 -16.75 34.53 -34.19
C GLY A 370 -15.39 33.96 -34.57
N ASN A 371 -14.68 34.66 -35.45
CA ASN A 371 -13.32 34.30 -35.81
C ASN A 371 -12.37 34.56 -34.62
N ALA A 372 -11.52 33.60 -34.33
CA ALA A 372 -10.50 33.66 -33.29
C ALA A 372 -9.08 33.68 -33.87
N HIS A 373 -8.18 34.30 -33.14
CA HIS A 373 -6.74 34.27 -33.36
C HIS A 373 -6.10 33.77 -32.07
N LEU A 374 -5.69 32.50 -32.08
CA LEU A 374 -5.19 31.77 -30.93
C LEU A 374 -3.73 31.40 -31.15
N ILE A 375 -2.92 31.63 -30.12
CA ILE A 375 -1.47 31.38 -30.15
C ILE A 375 -1.09 30.53 -28.94
N GLY A 376 -0.46 29.40 -29.20
CA GLY A 376 0.21 28.51 -28.25
C GLY A 376 1.51 29.08 -27.66
N ASN A 377 2.24 28.23 -26.93
CA ASN A 377 3.53 28.51 -26.33
C ASN A 377 4.59 27.54 -26.88
N ALA A 378 5.57 27.14 -26.06
CA ALA A 378 6.65 26.24 -26.48
C ALA A 378 6.46 24.79 -25.97
N LEU A 379 5.31 24.52 -25.34
CA LEU A 379 4.90 23.20 -24.87
C LEU A 379 4.03 22.54 -25.94
N ASP A 380 3.84 21.22 -25.82
CA ASP A 380 2.87 20.47 -26.62
C ASP A 380 1.46 20.94 -26.26
N ASN A 381 0.83 21.76 -27.13
CA ASN A 381 -0.44 22.41 -26.86
C ASN A 381 -1.63 21.72 -27.54
N VAL A 382 -2.80 21.78 -26.90
CA VAL A 382 -4.08 21.54 -27.58
C VAL A 382 -4.82 22.86 -27.75
N ILE A 383 -4.97 23.31 -29.00
CA ILE A 383 -5.62 24.57 -29.33
C ILE A 383 -6.94 24.30 -30.06
N THR A 384 -8.04 24.77 -29.49
CA THR A 384 -9.39 24.54 -30.02
C THR A 384 -10.06 25.86 -30.42
N GLY A 385 -10.40 25.98 -31.71
CA GLY A 385 -11.19 27.04 -32.31
C GLY A 385 -12.70 26.88 -32.08
N GLY A 386 -13.48 27.83 -32.57
CA GLY A 386 -14.93 27.87 -32.51
C GLY A 386 -15.60 27.49 -33.83
N SER A 387 -16.71 28.13 -34.15
CA SER A 387 -17.41 27.94 -35.44
C SER A 387 -17.06 29.01 -36.49
N GLY A 388 -16.05 29.84 -36.21
CA GLY A 388 -15.61 30.94 -37.05
C GLY A 388 -14.50 30.52 -38.00
N ASN A 389 -14.03 31.45 -38.84
CA ASN A 389 -12.81 31.20 -39.61
C ASN A 389 -11.62 31.60 -38.74
N ASP A 390 -11.03 30.62 -38.09
CA ASP A 390 -10.07 30.82 -37.02
C ASP A 390 -8.62 30.73 -37.51
N GLN A 391 -7.71 31.29 -36.72
CA GLN A 391 -6.27 31.23 -36.95
C GLN A 391 -5.62 30.67 -35.69
N LEU A 392 -5.10 29.45 -35.79
CA LEU A 392 -4.48 28.71 -34.70
C LEU A 392 -3.00 28.53 -35.02
N TYR A 393 -2.14 28.97 -34.11
CA TYR A 393 -0.68 28.85 -34.21
C TYR A 393 -0.15 28.07 -33.01
N GLY A 394 0.41 26.89 -33.22
CA GLY A 394 1.00 26.04 -32.18
C GLY A 394 2.31 26.60 -31.63
N TYR A 395 3.20 27.01 -32.54
CA TYR A 395 4.57 27.48 -32.32
C TYR A 395 5.60 26.35 -32.20
N ALA A 396 5.98 25.95 -30.99
CA ALA A 396 7.00 24.93 -30.79
C ALA A 396 6.44 23.88 -29.82
N GLY A 397 6.81 22.62 -30.02
CA GLY A 397 6.16 21.52 -29.32
C GLY A 397 5.39 20.67 -30.31
N ASN A 398 4.84 19.55 -29.86
CA ASN A 398 3.98 18.70 -30.67
C ASN A 398 2.53 19.09 -30.40
N ASP A 399 1.98 19.97 -31.22
CA ASP A 399 0.69 20.59 -31.00
C ASP A 399 -0.46 19.81 -31.65
N ILE A 400 -1.65 19.85 -31.04
CA ILE A 400 -2.91 19.38 -31.62
C ILE A 400 -3.82 20.59 -31.87
N LEU A 401 -4.10 20.86 -33.15
CA LEU A 401 -4.96 21.96 -33.58
C LEU A 401 -6.34 21.45 -33.98
N ILE A 402 -7.39 21.97 -33.34
CA ILE A 402 -8.80 21.65 -33.62
C ILE A 402 -9.48 22.93 -34.11
N GLY A 403 -9.60 23.13 -35.42
CA GLY A 403 -10.27 24.30 -36.00
C GLY A 403 -11.78 24.35 -35.70
N ASN A 404 -12.42 23.18 -35.62
CA ASN A 404 -13.88 23.00 -35.61
C ASN A 404 -14.52 23.48 -36.93
N GLY A 405 -15.60 24.25 -36.89
CA GLY A 405 -16.31 24.62 -38.10
C GLY A 405 -15.79 25.95 -38.62
N GLY A 406 -15.49 26.06 -39.90
CA GLY A 406 -14.88 27.29 -40.41
C GLY A 406 -14.11 27.02 -41.68
N ALA A 407 -13.47 28.05 -42.22
CA ALA A 407 -12.35 27.89 -43.12
C ALA A 407 -11.11 28.42 -42.38
N ASP A 408 -10.39 27.50 -41.75
CA ASP A 408 -9.42 27.83 -40.71
C ASP A 408 -8.00 27.88 -41.25
N LEU A 409 -7.14 28.65 -40.59
CA LEU A 409 -5.69 28.56 -40.76
C LEU A 409 -5.11 27.84 -39.54
N LEU A 410 -4.56 26.66 -39.77
CA LEU A 410 -3.97 25.81 -38.74
C LEU A 410 -2.48 25.66 -39.04
N ASP A 411 -1.64 26.27 -38.19
CA ASP A 411 -0.19 26.34 -38.35
C ASP A 411 0.46 25.71 -37.11
N GLY A 412 0.96 24.47 -37.23
CA GLY A 412 1.56 23.74 -36.11
C GLY A 412 2.84 24.43 -35.66
N GLY A 413 3.83 24.49 -36.55
CA GLY A 413 5.06 25.24 -36.35
C GLY A 413 6.26 24.31 -36.36
N GLU A 414 7.03 24.30 -35.28
CA GLU A 414 8.20 23.44 -35.09
C GLU A 414 7.83 22.28 -34.14
N GLY A 415 7.86 21.05 -34.64
CA GLY A 415 7.51 19.88 -33.86
C GLY A 415 6.95 18.78 -34.74
N PHE A 416 6.23 17.83 -34.14
CA PHE A 416 5.39 16.87 -34.84
C PHE A 416 3.93 17.18 -34.55
N ASP A 417 3.36 18.04 -35.38
CA ASP A 417 2.06 18.65 -35.10
C ASP A 417 0.92 17.86 -35.75
N ALA A 418 -0.23 17.86 -35.10
CA ALA A 418 -1.45 17.21 -35.55
C ALA A 418 -2.57 18.21 -35.80
N VAL A 419 -3.32 17.99 -36.86
CA VAL A 419 -4.69 18.54 -36.97
C VAL A 419 -5.69 17.47 -36.57
N SER A 420 -6.70 17.86 -35.80
CA SER A 420 -7.77 16.97 -35.38
C SER A 420 -9.14 17.43 -35.87
N TYR A 421 -9.84 16.49 -36.51
CA TYR A 421 -11.20 16.64 -36.99
C TYR A 421 -12.22 15.86 -36.15
N ILE A 422 -11.86 15.50 -34.91
CA ILE A 422 -12.65 14.63 -34.03
C ILE A 422 -14.09 15.13 -33.81
N ASN A 423 -14.29 16.45 -33.79
CA ASN A 423 -15.59 17.09 -33.60
C ASN A 423 -16.39 17.25 -34.91
N SER A 424 -15.88 16.76 -36.05
CA SER A 424 -16.58 16.88 -37.31
C SER A 424 -17.79 15.97 -37.39
N ASN A 425 -18.90 16.54 -37.89
CA ASN A 425 -20.17 15.82 -38.03
C ASN A 425 -20.28 15.02 -39.36
N ALA A 426 -19.17 14.90 -40.11
CA ALA A 426 -19.06 14.14 -41.34
C ALA A 426 -17.60 13.76 -41.60
N GLY A 427 -17.40 12.73 -42.41
CA GLY A 427 -16.06 12.29 -42.82
C GLY A 427 -15.28 13.37 -43.56
N VAL A 428 -13.98 13.40 -43.33
CA VAL A 428 -13.03 14.34 -43.91
C VAL A 428 -12.12 13.65 -44.92
N THR A 429 -11.64 14.42 -45.90
CA THR A 429 -10.63 14.00 -46.86
C THR A 429 -9.51 15.01 -46.80
N VAL A 430 -8.38 14.57 -46.25
CA VAL A 430 -7.21 15.41 -45.99
C VAL A 430 -5.98 14.74 -46.58
N ASN A 431 -5.22 15.49 -47.39
CA ASN A 431 -4.01 14.99 -48.02
C ASN A 431 -2.88 16.03 -47.91
N LEU A 432 -1.87 15.71 -47.10
CA LEU A 432 -0.76 16.62 -46.77
C LEU A 432 0.16 16.90 -47.97
N THR A 433 0.31 15.95 -48.91
CA THR A 433 1.15 16.17 -50.11
C THR A 433 0.53 17.12 -51.13
N SER A 434 -0.76 16.98 -51.39
CA SER A 434 -1.48 17.77 -52.41
C SER A 434 -2.18 19.00 -51.84
N ASN A 435 -2.24 19.14 -50.51
CA ASN A 435 -3.08 20.11 -49.80
C ASN A 435 -4.55 20.04 -50.25
N THR A 436 -5.06 18.82 -50.43
CA THR A 436 -6.50 18.60 -50.70
C THR A 436 -7.21 18.45 -49.37
N LEU A 437 -8.10 19.41 -49.05
CA LEU A 437 -8.91 19.42 -47.84
C LEU A 437 -10.38 19.58 -48.19
N SER A 438 -11.20 18.58 -47.88
CA SER A 438 -12.62 18.57 -48.19
C SER A 438 -13.40 17.64 -47.26
N GLY A 439 -14.73 17.76 -47.23
CA GLY A 439 -15.57 16.98 -46.32
C GLY A 439 -15.57 17.56 -44.90
N GLY A 440 -16.72 17.46 -44.22
CA GLY A 440 -16.88 17.91 -42.84
C GLY A 440 -16.30 19.30 -42.55
N HIS A 441 -15.47 19.34 -41.52
CA HIS A 441 -14.79 20.53 -41.01
C HIS A 441 -13.53 20.89 -41.79
N ALA A 442 -12.96 19.98 -42.60
CA ALA A 442 -11.77 20.26 -43.41
C ALA A 442 -12.04 21.22 -44.60
N VAL A 443 -13.29 21.59 -44.86
CA VAL A 443 -13.66 22.38 -46.04
C VAL A 443 -13.18 23.83 -45.92
N GLY A 444 -12.14 24.17 -46.69
CA GLY A 444 -11.64 25.54 -46.78
C GLY A 444 -10.46 25.83 -45.85
N ASP A 445 -10.07 24.84 -45.04
CA ASP A 445 -8.90 24.93 -44.17
C ASP A 445 -7.60 25.07 -44.96
N VAL A 446 -6.61 25.64 -44.28
CA VAL A 446 -5.22 25.75 -44.74
C VAL A 446 -4.32 25.22 -43.64
N LEU A 447 -3.59 24.14 -43.93
CA LEU A 447 -2.63 23.53 -43.00
C LEU A 447 -1.20 23.97 -43.33
N ARG A 448 -0.39 24.19 -42.29
CA ARG A 448 1.06 24.46 -42.38
C ARG A 448 1.78 23.81 -41.21
N GLY A 449 2.95 23.23 -41.47
CA GLY A 449 3.73 22.52 -40.44
C GLY A 449 2.86 21.51 -39.70
N ILE A 450 2.20 20.61 -40.45
CA ILE A 450 1.36 19.55 -39.90
C ILE A 450 1.87 18.25 -40.48
N GLU A 451 2.21 17.31 -39.61
CA GLU A 451 2.74 15.99 -39.95
C GLU A 451 1.71 14.90 -39.63
N ASN A 452 0.78 15.13 -38.72
CA ASN A 452 -0.16 14.12 -38.21
C ASN A 452 -1.62 14.50 -38.50
N LEU A 453 -2.45 13.49 -38.73
CA LEU A 453 -3.88 13.67 -39.03
C LEU A 453 -4.71 12.80 -38.09
N LEU A 454 -5.62 13.44 -37.35
CA LEU A 454 -6.65 12.76 -36.57
C LEU A 454 -8.01 13.02 -37.22
N GLY A 455 -8.69 11.93 -37.61
CA GLY A 455 -9.95 11.92 -38.32
C GLY A 455 -11.16 12.35 -37.48
N SER A 456 -12.33 12.13 -38.04
CA SER A 456 -13.64 12.28 -37.41
C SER A 456 -14.16 10.94 -36.89
N GLN A 457 -15.40 10.87 -36.40
CA GLN A 457 -16.04 9.59 -36.06
C GLN A 457 -16.78 8.97 -37.28
N HIS A 458 -16.35 9.30 -38.48
CA HIS A 458 -16.98 8.93 -39.73
C HIS A 458 -15.94 8.51 -40.76
N ALA A 459 -16.38 7.82 -41.82
CA ALA A 459 -15.50 7.36 -42.90
C ALA A 459 -14.64 8.49 -43.50
N ASP A 460 -13.35 8.44 -43.20
CA ASP A 460 -12.34 9.43 -43.54
C ASP A 460 -11.39 8.94 -44.64
N ILE A 461 -10.73 9.88 -45.30
CA ILE A 461 -9.62 9.62 -46.23
C ILE A 461 -8.44 10.49 -45.78
N LEU A 462 -7.47 9.88 -45.12
CA LEU A 462 -6.31 10.55 -44.55
C LEU A 462 -5.07 10.12 -45.32
N THR A 463 -4.37 11.09 -45.90
CA THR A 463 -3.10 10.83 -46.60
C THR A 463 -1.98 11.65 -45.97
N GLY A 464 -0.94 10.95 -45.52
CA GLY A 464 0.28 11.49 -44.97
C GLY A 464 1.16 12.24 -45.99
N SER A 465 2.42 12.41 -45.61
CA SER A 465 3.48 13.12 -46.32
C SER A 465 4.68 12.18 -46.53
N SER A 466 5.84 12.71 -46.91
CA SER A 466 7.06 11.88 -47.02
C SER A 466 7.86 11.80 -45.71
N ALA A 467 7.26 12.24 -44.60
CA ALA A 467 7.83 12.21 -43.26
C ALA A 467 7.01 11.23 -42.42
N ASN A 468 7.57 10.67 -41.36
CA ASN A 468 6.84 9.79 -40.44
C ASN A 468 5.55 10.47 -39.94
N ASN A 469 4.40 9.88 -40.22
CA ASN A 469 3.10 10.40 -39.85
C ASN A 469 2.40 9.48 -38.85
N HIS A 470 1.60 10.09 -37.99
CA HIS A 470 0.58 9.43 -37.20
C HIS A 470 -0.80 9.73 -37.81
N LEU A 471 -1.49 8.68 -38.25
CA LEU A 471 -2.82 8.77 -38.86
C LEU A 471 -3.81 7.97 -38.01
N GLU A 472 -4.87 8.63 -37.53
CA GLU A 472 -5.92 7.99 -36.72
C GLU A 472 -7.30 8.23 -37.36
N GLY A 473 -8.04 7.17 -37.71
CA GLY A 473 -9.38 7.23 -38.32
C GLY A 473 -10.54 7.22 -37.31
N TYR A 474 -10.30 6.72 -36.09
CA TYR A 474 -11.31 6.50 -35.04
C TYR A 474 -12.42 5.52 -35.40
N ALA A 475 -13.49 5.97 -36.04
CA ALA A 475 -14.66 5.14 -36.29
C ALA A 475 -15.19 5.45 -37.68
N GLY A 476 -15.65 4.44 -38.40
CA GLY A 476 -15.96 4.60 -39.82
C GLY A 476 -15.15 3.62 -40.62
N ASN A 477 -15.40 3.53 -41.93
CA ASN A 477 -14.55 2.73 -42.81
C ASN A 477 -13.55 3.68 -43.44
N ASP A 478 -12.35 3.71 -42.91
CA ASP A 478 -11.38 4.75 -43.17
C ASP A 478 -10.34 4.31 -44.21
N ILE A 479 -9.75 5.28 -44.91
CA ILE A 479 -8.63 5.05 -45.83
C ILE A 479 -7.45 5.84 -45.32
N LEU A 480 -6.45 5.15 -44.78
CA LEU A 480 -5.21 5.72 -44.25
C LEU A 480 -4.06 5.32 -45.17
N ASP A 481 -3.34 6.32 -45.67
CA ASP A 481 -2.22 6.15 -46.61
C ASP A 481 -1.02 6.97 -46.12
N GLY A 482 -0.03 6.27 -45.53
CA GLY A 482 1.15 6.86 -44.90
C GLY A 482 2.07 7.58 -45.88
N LYS A 483 2.35 6.94 -47.03
CA LYS A 483 3.27 7.36 -48.11
C LYS A 483 4.71 6.93 -47.86
N ASP A 484 5.64 7.87 -47.69
CA ASP A 484 7.04 7.53 -47.42
C ASP A 484 7.31 7.88 -45.96
N GLY A 485 8.11 7.09 -45.26
CA GLY A 485 8.38 7.32 -43.84
C GLY A 485 8.03 6.09 -43.02
N ASN A 486 8.34 6.12 -41.73
CA ASN A 486 7.91 5.07 -40.82
C ASN A 486 6.62 5.54 -40.15
N ASP A 487 5.49 5.13 -40.69
CA ASP A 487 4.19 5.65 -40.31
C ASP A 487 3.51 4.81 -39.23
N THR A 488 2.66 5.45 -38.43
CA THR A 488 1.77 4.78 -37.47
C THR A 488 0.33 5.00 -37.88
N LEU A 489 -0.38 3.92 -38.21
CA LEU A 489 -1.75 3.92 -38.67
C LEU A 489 -2.66 3.28 -37.63
N ILE A 490 -3.69 4.00 -37.22
CA ILE A 490 -4.77 3.53 -36.33
C ILE A 490 -6.08 3.69 -37.09
N GLY A 491 -6.59 2.61 -37.69
CA GLY A 491 -7.90 2.64 -38.35
C GLY A 491 -9.02 2.90 -37.33
N GLY A 492 -9.04 2.07 -36.28
CA GLY A 492 -10.05 2.12 -35.24
C GLY A 492 -11.21 1.19 -35.57
N ALA A 493 -12.44 1.58 -35.27
CA ALA A 493 -13.62 0.75 -35.48
C ALA A 493 -14.15 0.89 -36.91
N GLY A 494 -14.05 -0.17 -37.71
CA GLY A 494 -14.52 -0.14 -39.07
C GLY A 494 -14.00 -1.28 -39.91
N ALA A 495 -14.20 -1.18 -41.22
CA ALA A 495 -13.47 -1.98 -42.18
C ALA A 495 -12.55 -1.04 -42.97
N ASP A 496 -11.28 -1.00 -42.55
CA ASP A 496 -10.36 0.05 -42.93
C ASP A 496 -9.39 -0.38 -44.05
N VAL A 497 -8.89 0.61 -44.78
CA VAL A 497 -7.82 0.43 -45.77
C VAL A 497 -6.57 1.09 -45.23
N LEU A 498 -5.63 0.28 -44.77
CA LEU A 498 -4.41 0.71 -44.09
C LEU A 498 -3.21 0.42 -45.00
N ASN A 499 -2.65 1.48 -45.57
CA ASN A 499 -1.49 1.42 -46.44
C ASN A 499 -0.33 2.21 -45.81
N GLY A 500 0.70 1.51 -45.34
CA GLY A 500 1.90 2.15 -44.80
C GLY A 500 2.65 2.90 -45.89
N GLY A 501 3.24 2.14 -46.82
CA GLY A 501 3.83 2.66 -48.03
C GLY A 501 5.30 2.26 -48.13
N ASP A 502 6.19 3.23 -48.32
CA ASP A 502 7.64 3.02 -48.30
C ASP A 502 8.19 3.35 -46.92
N GLY A 503 8.68 2.35 -46.18
CA GLY A 503 9.25 2.58 -44.87
C GLY A 503 9.21 1.35 -43.98
N PHE A 504 9.21 1.57 -42.66
CA PHE A 504 8.86 0.56 -41.67
C PHE A 504 7.59 1.02 -40.96
N ASP A 505 6.47 0.42 -41.34
CA ASP A 505 5.15 0.95 -40.99
C ASP A 505 4.47 0.12 -39.91
N THR A 506 3.80 0.80 -39.00
CA THR A 506 3.14 0.22 -37.84
C THR A 506 1.64 0.41 -37.91
N ILE A 507 0.90 -0.67 -37.72
CA ILE A 507 -0.52 -0.64 -37.40
C ILE A 507 -0.70 -0.88 -35.92
N SER A 508 -1.53 -0.06 -35.28
CA SER A 508 -1.79 -0.18 -33.86
C SER A 508 -3.27 -0.37 -33.55
N TYR A 509 -3.55 -1.46 -32.83
CA TYR A 509 -4.85 -1.77 -32.24
C TYR A 509 -4.87 -1.52 -30.73
N ALA A 510 -3.94 -0.71 -30.20
CA ALA A 510 -3.79 -0.46 -28.76
C ALA A 510 -5.04 0.17 -28.11
N THR A 511 -5.89 0.83 -28.90
CA THR A 511 -7.16 1.44 -28.48
C THR A 511 -8.35 0.49 -28.59
N ALA A 512 -8.17 -0.71 -29.16
CA ALA A 512 -9.26 -1.63 -29.41
C ALA A 512 -9.94 -2.12 -28.13
N GLY A 513 -11.27 -2.23 -28.18
CA GLY A 513 -12.10 -2.63 -27.05
C GLY A 513 -12.08 -4.14 -26.73
N THR A 514 -11.45 -4.95 -27.58
CA THR A 514 -11.33 -6.42 -27.46
C THR A 514 -10.04 -6.93 -28.10
N GLY A 515 -9.63 -8.15 -27.75
CA GLY A 515 -8.49 -8.82 -28.38
C GLY A 515 -8.64 -9.00 -29.88
N VAL A 516 -7.56 -8.78 -30.61
CA VAL A 516 -7.50 -8.90 -32.08
C VAL A 516 -6.86 -10.20 -32.50
N VAL A 517 -7.35 -10.74 -33.62
CA VAL A 517 -6.73 -11.87 -34.30
C VAL A 517 -6.30 -11.38 -35.67
N ILE A 518 -5.02 -11.51 -35.99
CA ILE A 518 -4.47 -11.19 -37.31
C ILE A 518 -4.03 -12.49 -37.98
N ASN A 519 -4.83 -12.97 -38.94
CA ASN A 519 -4.54 -14.21 -39.65
C ASN A 519 -4.55 -14.02 -41.17
N PHE A 520 -3.38 -13.68 -41.71
CA PHE A 520 -3.15 -13.52 -43.15
C PHE A 520 -3.32 -14.81 -43.96
N HIS A 521 -3.18 -15.98 -43.33
CA HIS A 521 -3.33 -17.27 -43.97
C HIS A 521 -4.79 -17.59 -44.34
N SER A 522 -5.72 -17.27 -43.44
CA SER A 522 -7.15 -17.51 -43.62
C SER A 522 -7.93 -16.26 -44.07
N GLY A 523 -7.31 -15.07 -43.97
CA GLY A 523 -8.00 -13.79 -44.13
C GLY A 523 -8.96 -13.50 -42.96
N THR A 524 -8.74 -14.12 -41.80
CA THR A 524 -9.59 -13.91 -40.62
C THR A 524 -8.98 -12.80 -39.78
N PHE A 525 -9.74 -11.71 -39.63
CA PHE A 525 -9.42 -10.60 -38.75
C PHE A 525 -10.58 -10.37 -37.77
N THR A 526 -10.29 -10.09 -36.50
CA THR A 526 -11.31 -9.90 -35.45
C THR A 526 -11.05 -8.68 -34.59
N GLY A 527 -12.05 -8.26 -33.81
CA GLY A 527 -11.99 -7.02 -33.04
C GLY A 527 -12.05 -5.83 -33.99
N ASP A 528 -11.26 -4.80 -33.71
CA ASP A 528 -11.18 -3.61 -34.55
C ASP A 528 -10.47 -3.89 -35.89
N ALA A 529 -9.71 -4.98 -35.99
CA ALA A 529 -9.15 -5.43 -37.27
C ALA A 529 -10.19 -6.02 -38.24
N ALA A 530 -11.44 -6.20 -37.81
CA ALA A 530 -12.44 -6.96 -38.54
C ALA A 530 -12.91 -6.28 -39.84
N GLY A 531 -12.37 -6.73 -40.97
CA GLY A 531 -12.68 -6.20 -42.29
C GLY A 531 -11.58 -5.32 -42.86
N ASP A 532 -10.52 -5.10 -42.09
CA ASP A 532 -9.37 -4.31 -42.49
C ASP A 532 -8.59 -4.96 -43.65
N THR A 533 -7.92 -4.09 -44.40
CA THR A 533 -6.99 -4.46 -45.45
C THR A 533 -5.66 -3.78 -45.23
N PHE A 534 -4.59 -4.56 -45.38
CA PHE A 534 -3.23 -4.19 -45.03
C PHE A 534 -2.36 -4.19 -46.27
N ASN A 535 -1.59 -3.13 -46.48
CA ASN A 535 -0.58 -3.07 -47.54
C ASN A 535 0.70 -2.37 -47.04
N SER A 536 1.85 -2.96 -47.37
CA SER A 536 3.18 -2.50 -46.93
C SER A 536 3.23 -2.20 -45.43
N ILE A 537 3.01 -3.24 -44.60
CA ILE A 537 3.03 -3.12 -43.14
C ILE A 537 4.01 -4.14 -42.60
N GLU A 538 4.92 -3.70 -41.74
CA GLU A 538 5.94 -4.55 -41.13
C GLU A 538 5.75 -4.73 -39.61
N SER A 539 4.89 -3.92 -38.98
CA SER A 539 4.72 -3.89 -37.53
C SER A 539 3.26 -3.86 -37.11
N PHE A 540 2.89 -4.71 -36.15
CA PHE A 540 1.54 -4.83 -35.62
C PHE A 540 1.59 -4.74 -34.10
N VAL A 541 0.84 -3.78 -33.55
CA VAL A 541 0.65 -3.61 -32.10
C VAL A 541 -0.74 -4.09 -31.73
N GLY A 542 -0.79 -4.99 -30.75
CA GLY A 542 -1.98 -5.55 -30.17
C GLY A 542 -2.78 -4.58 -29.31
N SER A 543 -3.89 -5.08 -28.79
CA SER A 543 -4.79 -4.39 -27.88
C SER A 543 -4.30 -4.49 -26.43
N LYS A 544 -5.19 -4.19 -25.48
CA LYS A 544 -4.95 -4.42 -24.04
C LYS A 544 -5.46 -5.79 -23.56
N PHE A 545 -5.84 -6.65 -24.50
CA PHE A 545 -6.46 -7.95 -24.27
C PHE A 545 -5.65 -9.03 -24.99
N ALA A 546 -5.98 -10.30 -24.74
CA ALA A 546 -5.29 -11.41 -25.38
C ALA A 546 -5.44 -11.38 -26.92
N ASP A 547 -4.34 -11.10 -27.59
CA ASP A 547 -4.24 -11.02 -29.04
C ASP A 547 -3.63 -12.28 -29.64
N THR A 548 -3.86 -12.51 -30.93
CA THR A 548 -3.25 -13.63 -31.66
C THR A 548 -2.80 -13.20 -33.05
N PHE A 549 -1.49 -13.28 -33.28
CA PHE A 549 -0.87 -13.04 -34.57
C PHE A 549 -0.47 -14.38 -35.20
N TYR A 550 -0.91 -14.62 -36.43
CA TYR A 550 -0.38 -15.71 -37.24
C TYR A 550 0.72 -15.14 -38.12
N SER A 551 1.96 -15.53 -37.83
CA SER A 551 3.14 -15.10 -38.58
C SER A 551 3.05 -15.56 -40.05
N THR A 552 3.85 -14.95 -40.92
CA THR A 552 3.98 -15.28 -42.34
C THR A 552 5.45 -15.43 -42.71
N SER A 553 5.77 -15.63 -43.99
CA SER A 553 7.17 -15.61 -44.44
C SER A 553 7.81 -14.21 -44.49
N ALA A 554 7.02 -13.15 -44.26
CA ALA A 554 7.53 -11.80 -44.09
C ALA A 554 8.24 -11.67 -42.74
N GLY A 555 9.17 -10.72 -42.61
CA GLY A 555 9.80 -10.45 -41.32
C GLY A 555 9.03 -9.37 -40.61
N ASP A 556 8.24 -9.75 -39.60
CA ASP A 556 7.22 -8.91 -38.99
C ASP A 556 7.59 -8.55 -37.53
N ASN A 557 7.19 -7.37 -37.07
CA ASN A 557 7.28 -6.98 -35.67
C ASN A 557 5.92 -7.13 -34.99
N PHE A 558 5.80 -8.08 -34.06
CA PHE A 558 4.60 -8.29 -33.28
C PHE A 558 4.82 -7.78 -31.85
N ASP A 559 4.06 -6.75 -31.48
CA ASP A 559 3.95 -6.31 -30.08
C ASP A 559 2.57 -6.70 -29.54
N GLY A 560 2.54 -7.58 -28.54
CA GLY A 560 1.28 -8.01 -27.92
C GLY A 560 0.57 -6.92 -27.12
N GLY A 561 1.28 -5.86 -26.71
CA GLY A 561 0.70 -4.89 -25.79
C GLY A 561 0.52 -5.48 -24.38
N ASN A 562 -0.67 -5.34 -23.80
CA ASN A 562 -1.00 -5.99 -22.54
C ASN A 562 -1.93 -7.16 -22.82
N GLY A 563 -1.75 -8.28 -22.12
CA GLY A 563 -2.60 -9.42 -22.37
C GLY A 563 -1.88 -10.73 -22.08
N ILE A 564 -2.42 -11.82 -22.62
CA ILE A 564 -1.66 -13.06 -22.79
C ILE A 564 -1.63 -13.31 -24.28
N ASP A 565 -0.61 -12.75 -24.91
CA ASP A 565 -0.60 -12.56 -26.35
C ASP A 565 0.12 -13.70 -27.03
N THR A 566 -0.38 -14.06 -28.21
CA THR A 566 0.03 -15.28 -28.90
C THR A 566 0.63 -14.96 -30.25
N VAL A 567 1.83 -15.48 -30.53
CA VAL A 567 2.33 -15.58 -31.90
C VAL A 567 2.32 -17.04 -32.31
N ASN A 568 1.68 -17.30 -33.44
CA ASN A 568 1.35 -18.62 -33.93
C ASN A 568 2.07 -18.93 -35.25
N TYR A 569 2.95 -19.94 -35.21
CA TYR A 569 3.78 -20.42 -36.31
C TYR A 569 3.28 -21.75 -36.91
N THR A 570 2.06 -22.18 -36.60
CA THR A 570 1.52 -23.50 -37.04
C THR A 570 1.49 -23.70 -38.56
N ASN A 571 1.48 -22.61 -39.33
CA ASN A 571 1.50 -22.67 -40.80
C ASN A 571 2.92 -22.66 -41.40
N SER A 572 3.95 -22.50 -40.57
CA SER A 572 5.31 -22.45 -41.08
C SER A 572 5.69 -23.80 -41.70
N LEU A 573 6.35 -23.73 -42.86
CA LEU A 573 6.74 -24.90 -43.64
C LEU A 573 8.12 -25.44 -43.25
N SER A 574 8.67 -25.00 -42.13
CA SER A 574 9.96 -25.42 -41.59
C SER A 574 10.01 -25.15 -40.08
N ALA A 575 10.93 -25.82 -39.39
CA ALA A 575 11.18 -25.58 -37.98
C ALA A 575 11.55 -24.13 -37.68
N ILE A 576 11.07 -23.65 -36.54
CA ILE A 576 11.34 -22.32 -36.01
C ILE A 576 12.27 -22.40 -34.80
N THR A 577 13.05 -21.35 -34.60
CA THR A 577 13.82 -21.14 -33.38
C THR A 577 13.44 -19.79 -32.81
N ILE A 578 12.80 -19.79 -31.65
CA ILE A 578 12.38 -18.59 -30.93
C ILE A 578 13.16 -18.51 -29.63
N ASN A 579 13.92 -17.44 -29.47
CA ASN A 579 14.62 -17.17 -28.23
C ASN A 579 14.13 -15.85 -27.62
N LEU A 580 13.16 -15.96 -26.71
CA LEU A 580 12.56 -14.80 -26.03
C LEU A 580 13.54 -14.12 -25.06
N LEU A 581 14.67 -14.75 -24.75
CA LEU A 581 15.71 -14.19 -23.88
C LEU A 581 16.68 -13.30 -24.68
N THR A 582 17.07 -13.74 -25.88
CA THR A 582 18.02 -13.00 -26.73
C THR A 582 17.36 -12.20 -27.84
N GLY A 583 16.06 -12.39 -28.08
CA GLY A 583 15.34 -11.84 -29.23
C GLY A 583 15.76 -12.46 -30.57
N ILE A 584 16.38 -13.64 -30.56
CA ILE A 584 16.81 -14.31 -31.80
C ILE A 584 15.67 -15.18 -32.28
N ASN A 585 15.04 -14.77 -33.37
CA ASN A 585 13.97 -15.49 -34.06
C ASN A 585 14.44 -15.83 -35.48
N VAL A 586 14.58 -17.12 -35.77
CA VAL A 586 15.14 -17.63 -37.03
C VAL A 586 14.48 -18.93 -37.44
N GLY A 587 14.57 -19.28 -38.73
CA GLY A 587 14.00 -20.52 -39.26
C GLY A 587 12.52 -20.35 -39.60
N GLY A 588 12.09 -20.99 -40.68
CA GLY A 588 10.71 -20.87 -41.18
C GLY A 588 10.21 -19.42 -41.23
N ASP A 589 9.00 -19.25 -40.74
CA ASP A 589 8.24 -17.99 -40.72
C ASP A 589 8.72 -17.07 -39.57
N ALA A 590 9.44 -17.60 -38.58
CA ALA A 590 10.06 -16.78 -37.52
C ALA A 590 11.26 -15.95 -38.02
N SER A 591 11.68 -16.12 -39.27
CA SER A 591 12.89 -15.51 -39.81
C SER A 591 12.75 -13.98 -39.92
N ARG A 592 13.49 -13.27 -39.07
CA ARG A 592 13.49 -11.79 -38.93
C ARG A 592 12.30 -11.22 -38.16
N ASP A 593 11.47 -12.08 -37.56
CA ASP A 593 10.43 -11.61 -36.68
C ASP A 593 11.01 -10.96 -35.42
N VAL A 594 10.37 -9.90 -34.96
CA VAL A 594 10.66 -9.26 -33.67
C VAL A 594 9.44 -9.43 -32.79
N LEU A 595 9.63 -10.02 -31.61
CA LEU A 595 8.54 -10.34 -30.69
C LEU A 595 8.68 -9.53 -29.42
N THR A 596 7.72 -8.66 -29.16
CA THR A 596 7.64 -7.81 -27.96
C THR A 596 6.34 -8.09 -27.22
N SER A 597 6.39 -8.12 -25.89
CA SER A 597 5.20 -8.35 -25.05
C SER A 597 4.42 -9.64 -25.40
N ILE A 598 5.12 -10.70 -25.81
CA ILE A 598 4.50 -11.99 -26.13
C ILE A 598 4.65 -12.96 -24.95
N GLU A 599 3.55 -13.58 -24.53
CA GLU A 599 3.52 -14.60 -23.49
C GLU A 599 3.40 -16.02 -24.05
N ARG A 600 2.74 -16.20 -25.20
CA ARG A 600 2.50 -17.51 -25.80
C ARG A 600 3.12 -17.64 -27.18
N ILE A 601 3.90 -18.71 -27.36
CA ILE A 601 4.41 -19.14 -28.66
C ILE A 601 3.78 -20.48 -29.01
N VAL A 602 3.25 -20.57 -30.22
CA VAL A 602 2.81 -21.83 -30.83
C VAL A 602 3.72 -22.12 -32.02
N GLY A 603 4.40 -23.25 -31.99
CA GLY A 603 5.33 -23.73 -33.00
C GLY A 603 4.66 -24.27 -34.25
N SER A 604 5.50 -24.82 -35.11
CA SER A 604 5.21 -25.41 -36.39
C SER A 604 4.84 -26.91 -36.25
N ALA A 605 4.99 -27.67 -37.33
CA ALA A 605 4.82 -29.13 -37.33
C ALA A 605 6.18 -29.86 -37.49
N PHE A 606 7.27 -29.15 -37.20
CA PHE A 606 8.65 -29.61 -37.32
C PHE A 606 9.40 -29.33 -36.02
N ASP A 607 10.57 -29.95 -35.87
CA ASP A 607 11.45 -29.88 -34.70
C ASP A 607 11.84 -28.44 -34.30
N ASP A 608 11.04 -27.82 -33.44
CA ASP A 608 11.17 -26.42 -33.05
C ASP A 608 12.07 -26.25 -31.82
N HIS A 609 12.66 -25.06 -31.68
CA HIS A 609 13.47 -24.73 -30.52
C HIS A 609 13.01 -23.42 -29.88
N MET A 610 12.45 -23.50 -28.67
CA MET A 610 11.87 -22.36 -27.96
C MET A 610 12.56 -22.11 -26.63
N THR A 611 12.94 -20.86 -26.37
CA THR A 611 13.56 -20.44 -25.11
C THR A 611 12.72 -19.38 -24.42
N SER A 612 12.35 -19.67 -23.17
CA SER A 612 11.67 -18.73 -22.26
C SER A 612 12.61 -17.65 -21.71
N SER A 613 12.06 -16.52 -21.29
CA SER A 613 12.80 -15.39 -20.71
C SER A 613 12.23 -14.86 -19.39
N ARG A 614 10.97 -15.14 -19.07
CA ARG A 614 10.30 -14.69 -17.83
C ARG A 614 9.33 -15.74 -17.31
N SER A 615 8.85 -15.55 -16.08
CA SER A 615 7.82 -16.42 -15.50
C SER A 615 6.46 -16.23 -16.17
N GLY A 616 5.66 -17.28 -16.27
CA GLY A 616 4.29 -17.22 -16.81
C GLY A 616 4.17 -17.36 -18.33
N GLN A 617 5.26 -17.67 -19.04
CA GLN A 617 5.22 -17.91 -20.49
C GLN A 617 4.64 -19.28 -20.83
N PHE A 618 4.03 -19.38 -22.02
CA PHE A 618 3.43 -20.59 -22.58
C PHE A 618 4.16 -20.97 -23.86
N LEU A 619 4.75 -22.17 -23.89
CA LEU A 619 5.43 -22.71 -25.06
C LEU A 619 4.69 -23.97 -25.52
N GLN A 620 4.36 -24.01 -26.81
CA GLN A 620 3.74 -25.15 -27.48
C GLN A 620 4.49 -25.38 -28.78
N GLY A 621 5.00 -26.59 -29.03
CA GLY A 621 5.86 -26.94 -30.16
C GLY A 621 5.05 -27.44 -31.32
N GLY A 622 4.10 -28.34 -31.04
CA GLY A 622 3.07 -28.72 -31.99
C GLY A 622 3.28 -30.14 -32.48
N GLY A 623 4.09 -30.32 -33.53
CA GLY A 623 4.52 -31.65 -33.96
C GLY A 623 5.98 -31.60 -34.37
N GLY A 624 6.64 -32.75 -34.41
CA GLY A 624 8.10 -32.81 -34.52
C GLY A 624 8.74 -33.03 -33.15
N ASP A 625 10.06 -33.22 -33.13
CA ASP A 625 10.82 -33.43 -31.90
C ASP A 625 11.26 -32.07 -31.34
N ASP A 626 10.45 -31.50 -30.45
CA ASP A 626 10.60 -30.11 -30.01
C ASP A 626 11.54 -29.96 -28.81
N THR A 627 12.25 -28.83 -28.74
CA THR A 627 13.15 -28.49 -27.63
C THR A 627 12.73 -27.21 -26.93
N TYR A 628 12.48 -27.33 -25.63
CA TYR A 628 12.09 -26.25 -24.73
C TYR A 628 13.21 -25.90 -23.75
N VAL A 629 13.69 -24.66 -23.76
CA VAL A 629 14.65 -24.16 -22.77
C VAL A 629 13.91 -23.35 -21.71
N VAL A 630 13.79 -23.92 -20.52
CA VAL A 630 13.00 -23.40 -19.39
C VAL A 630 13.92 -23.09 -18.20
N ASN A 631 14.30 -21.83 -18.06
CA ASN A 631 15.24 -21.38 -17.01
C ASN A 631 14.60 -20.41 -16.00
N THR A 632 13.29 -20.22 -16.08
CA THR A 632 12.49 -19.38 -15.18
C THR A 632 11.32 -20.19 -14.63
N THR A 633 10.87 -19.86 -13.43
CA THR A 633 9.74 -20.56 -12.79
C THR A 633 8.42 -20.24 -13.48
N LEU A 634 7.40 -21.10 -13.31
CA LEU A 634 6.03 -20.90 -13.82
C LEU A 634 5.93 -20.76 -15.35
N VAL A 635 6.85 -21.32 -16.12
CA VAL A 635 6.69 -21.50 -17.58
C VAL A 635 5.87 -22.78 -17.82
N THR A 636 4.83 -22.67 -18.65
CA THR A 636 3.98 -23.79 -19.03
C THR A 636 4.42 -24.32 -20.40
N VAL A 637 4.78 -25.60 -20.47
CA VAL A 637 5.02 -26.31 -21.73
C VAL A 637 3.81 -27.20 -22.01
N THR A 638 3.30 -27.18 -23.24
CA THR A 638 2.14 -27.99 -23.64
C THR A 638 2.45 -28.73 -24.93
N GLU A 639 2.29 -30.05 -24.90
CA GLU A 639 2.44 -30.92 -26.06
C GLU A 639 1.22 -31.79 -26.34
N ALA A 640 1.04 -32.12 -27.62
CA ALA A 640 -0.01 -33.01 -28.08
C ALA A 640 0.44 -34.48 -28.02
N VAL A 641 -0.52 -35.39 -27.89
CA VAL A 641 -0.23 -36.82 -27.72
C VAL A 641 0.34 -37.41 -29.03
N ASN A 642 1.49 -38.08 -28.95
CA ASN A 642 2.21 -38.68 -30.09
C ASN A 642 2.69 -37.66 -31.15
N SER A 643 3.08 -36.45 -30.73
CA SER A 643 3.54 -35.39 -31.62
C SER A 643 5.04 -35.42 -31.96
N GLY A 644 5.84 -36.15 -31.19
CA GLY A 644 7.28 -36.26 -31.35
C GLY A 644 7.92 -36.83 -30.10
N ALA A 645 9.24 -36.77 -30.03
CA ALA A 645 10.00 -36.98 -28.80
C ALA A 645 10.54 -35.65 -28.29
N ASP A 646 9.88 -35.10 -27.28
CA ASP A 646 10.05 -33.71 -26.88
C ASP A 646 11.00 -33.58 -25.68
N THR A 647 11.80 -32.51 -25.69
CA THR A 647 12.86 -32.28 -24.72
C THR A 647 12.67 -30.96 -23.98
N VAL A 648 12.61 -31.02 -22.65
CA VAL A 648 12.83 -29.86 -21.79
C VAL A 648 14.28 -29.82 -21.29
N ARG A 649 14.92 -28.66 -21.47
CA ARG A 649 16.23 -28.31 -20.94
C ARG A 649 16.08 -27.22 -19.89
N THR A 650 16.61 -27.43 -18.68
CA THR A 650 16.43 -26.48 -17.58
C THR A 650 17.69 -26.26 -16.76
N SER A 651 17.91 -25.05 -16.27
CA SER A 651 18.89 -24.74 -15.22
C SER A 651 18.24 -24.48 -13.85
N LEU A 652 16.94 -24.77 -13.69
CA LEU A 652 16.25 -24.68 -12.40
C LEU A 652 16.67 -25.86 -11.51
N SER A 653 16.86 -25.62 -10.22
CA SER A 653 17.22 -26.69 -9.26
C SER A 653 16.10 -27.72 -9.04
N SER A 654 14.90 -27.49 -9.58
CA SER A 654 13.83 -28.48 -9.65
C SER A 654 12.93 -28.23 -10.86
N TYR A 655 12.51 -29.32 -11.51
CA TYR A 655 11.55 -29.27 -12.62
C TYR A 655 10.75 -30.58 -12.72
N THR A 656 9.46 -30.45 -13.02
CA THR A 656 8.56 -31.58 -13.28
C THR A 656 8.06 -31.49 -14.73
N LEU A 657 8.22 -32.57 -15.50
CA LEU A 657 7.73 -32.63 -16.87
C LEU A 657 6.21 -32.51 -16.94
N ALA A 658 5.73 -31.74 -17.90
CA ALA A 658 4.32 -31.77 -18.31
C ALA A 658 4.00 -33.11 -18.99
N ASN A 659 2.72 -33.44 -19.13
CA ASN A 659 2.28 -34.63 -19.87
C ASN A 659 2.79 -34.59 -21.32
N ASN A 660 3.04 -35.76 -21.90
CA ASN A 660 3.49 -35.94 -23.29
C ASN A 660 4.88 -35.37 -23.60
N ILE A 661 5.72 -35.09 -22.58
CA ILE A 661 7.12 -34.75 -22.78
C ILE A 661 7.98 -35.93 -22.34
N GLU A 662 8.92 -36.36 -23.17
CA GLU A 662 9.71 -37.58 -22.94
C GLU A 662 11.06 -37.30 -22.26
N VAL A 663 11.70 -36.16 -22.52
CA VAL A 663 13.09 -35.93 -22.10
C VAL A 663 13.22 -34.70 -21.20
N LEU A 664 13.83 -34.88 -20.02
CA LEU A 664 14.26 -33.81 -19.12
C LEU A 664 15.78 -33.78 -19.02
N THR A 665 16.40 -32.66 -19.36
CA THR A 665 17.85 -32.47 -19.26
C THR A 665 18.21 -31.27 -18.42
N PHE A 666 18.87 -31.49 -17.30
CA PHE A 666 19.45 -30.41 -16.52
C PHE A 666 20.73 -29.88 -17.19
N ILE A 667 20.77 -28.57 -17.38
CA ILE A 667 21.89 -27.83 -17.99
C ILE A 667 22.49 -26.79 -17.03
N GLY A 668 22.06 -26.80 -15.76
CA GLY A 668 22.53 -25.91 -14.71
C GLY A 668 23.79 -26.42 -14.01
N SER A 669 24.02 -25.93 -12.79
CA SER A 669 25.12 -26.36 -11.93
C SER A 669 24.63 -26.65 -10.52
N GLY A 670 25.14 -27.71 -9.89
CA GLY A 670 24.75 -28.13 -8.55
C GLY A 670 23.55 -29.07 -8.58
N ASN A 671 23.01 -29.37 -7.41
CA ASN A 671 22.01 -30.42 -7.23
C ASN A 671 20.68 -30.09 -7.93
N PHE A 672 20.10 -31.08 -8.59
CA PHE A 672 18.85 -31.01 -9.33
C PHE A 672 17.80 -31.99 -8.78
N ASN A 673 16.55 -31.54 -8.67
CA ASN A 673 15.39 -32.39 -8.39
C ASN A 673 14.52 -32.50 -9.66
N GLY A 674 14.75 -33.55 -10.45
CA GLY A 674 14.02 -33.81 -11.68
C GLY A 674 12.86 -34.78 -11.47
N THR A 675 11.69 -34.47 -12.00
CA THR A 675 10.53 -35.36 -11.96
C THR A 675 9.96 -35.54 -13.36
N GLY A 676 9.76 -36.78 -13.77
CA GLY A 676 9.07 -37.14 -15.01
C GLY A 676 7.54 -37.06 -14.87
N ASN A 677 6.86 -37.74 -15.78
CA ASN A 677 5.41 -37.88 -15.84
C ASN A 677 5.04 -39.37 -15.84
N SER A 678 3.95 -39.78 -16.51
CA SER A 678 3.46 -41.17 -16.49
C SER A 678 3.82 -41.98 -17.75
N ILE A 679 4.65 -41.43 -18.64
CA ILE A 679 5.14 -42.12 -19.84
C ILE A 679 6.62 -42.46 -19.65
N ASP A 680 7.18 -43.27 -20.55
CA ASP A 680 8.61 -43.59 -20.55
C ASP A 680 9.44 -42.30 -20.70
N ASN A 681 10.15 -41.89 -19.64
CA ASN A 681 10.93 -40.66 -19.61
C ASN A 681 12.45 -40.90 -19.61
N THR A 682 13.21 -39.93 -20.13
CA THR A 682 14.67 -39.86 -19.96
C THR A 682 15.04 -38.63 -19.14
N LEU A 683 15.58 -38.84 -17.94
CA LEU A 683 15.96 -37.79 -16.99
C LEU A 683 17.49 -37.74 -16.88
N ASN A 684 18.08 -36.61 -17.24
CA ASN A 684 19.53 -36.36 -17.12
C ASN A 684 19.82 -35.31 -16.04
N GLY A 685 20.41 -35.74 -14.92
CA GLY A 685 20.70 -34.94 -13.73
C GLY A 685 21.90 -33.99 -13.89
N GLY A 686 22.95 -34.42 -14.59
CA GLY A 686 24.07 -33.55 -14.96
C GLY A 686 25.22 -33.60 -13.95
N SER A 687 25.48 -32.51 -13.23
CA SER A 687 26.56 -32.43 -12.25
C SER A 687 26.03 -31.88 -10.94
N GLY A 688 26.25 -32.58 -9.83
CA GLY A 688 25.58 -32.32 -8.58
C GLY A 688 25.18 -33.64 -7.94
N ASN A 689 24.62 -33.58 -6.74
CA ASN A 689 23.95 -34.72 -6.14
C ASN A 689 22.47 -34.62 -6.47
N ASP A 690 22.06 -35.29 -7.53
CA ASP A 690 20.76 -35.10 -8.16
C ASP A 690 19.75 -36.12 -7.63
N THR A 691 18.50 -35.70 -7.45
CA THR A 691 17.39 -36.58 -7.12
C THR A 691 16.46 -36.68 -8.31
N LEU A 692 16.32 -37.87 -8.89
CA LEU A 692 15.53 -38.13 -10.08
C LEU A 692 14.34 -39.03 -9.74
N ARG A 693 13.15 -38.59 -10.14
CA ARG A 693 11.89 -39.35 -10.01
C ARG A 693 11.33 -39.58 -11.39
N GLY A 694 11.43 -40.80 -11.91
CA GLY A 694 10.89 -41.15 -13.23
C GLY A 694 9.38 -40.99 -13.29
N GLY A 695 8.69 -41.56 -12.30
CA GLY A 695 7.24 -41.63 -12.26
C GLY A 695 6.81 -43.05 -12.58
N ALA A 696 5.75 -43.21 -13.37
CA ALA A 696 5.39 -44.50 -13.92
C ALA A 696 5.86 -44.56 -15.37
N GLY A 697 6.24 -45.73 -15.86
CA GLY A 697 6.79 -45.87 -17.20
C GLY A 697 8.04 -46.75 -17.15
N LYS A 698 8.77 -46.80 -18.26
CA LYS A 698 10.13 -47.36 -18.29
C LYS A 698 11.11 -46.21 -18.44
N ASP A 699 11.63 -45.77 -17.32
CA ASP A 699 12.39 -44.53 -17.27
C ASP A 699 13.90 -44.76 -17.37
N ILE A 700 14.60 -43.86 -18.04
CA ILE A 700 16.06 -43.78 -18.02
C ILE A 700 16.44 -42.68 -17.03
N LEU A 701 16.98 -43.07 -15.87
CA LEU A 701 17.46 -42.14 -14.87
C LEU A 701 18.98 -42.08 -14.90
N ASN A 702 19.52 -40.96 -15.39
CA ASN A 702 20.94 -40.72 -15.53
C ASN A 702 21.38 -39.60 -14.57
N GLY A 703 21.95 -39.95 -13.42
CA GLY A 703 22.35 -38.97 -12.40
C GLY A 703 23.47 -38.06 -12.90
N GLY A 704 24.54 -38.66 -13.39
CA GLY A 704 25.65 -37.96 -14.02
C GLY A 704 26.87 -37.94 -13.12
N ALA A 705 27.30 -36.77 -12.65
CA ALA A 705 28.47 -36.61 -11.80
C ALA A 705 28.09 -36.13 -10.41
N GLY A 706 28.26 -36.98 -9.40
CA GLY A 706 28.04 -36.67 -8.00
C GLY A 706 27.66 -37.93 -7.23
N ILE A 707 26.80 -37.78 -6.23
CA ILE A 707 26.13 -38.90 -5.56
C ILE A 707 24.64 -38.71 -5.82
N ASP A 708 24.11 -39.53 -6.72
CA ASP A 708 22.78 -39.33 -7.28
C ASP A 708 21.76 -40.34 -6.73
N LEU A 709 20.52 -39.90 -6.58
CA LEU A 709 19.43 -40.63 -5.93
C LEU A 709 18.27 -40.86 -6.92
N ALA A 710 17.98 -42.12 -7.25
CA ALA A 710 16.69 -42.49 -7.83
C ALA A 710 15.64 -42.57 -6.72
N SER A 711 14.54 -41.84 -6.83
CA SER A 711 13.53 -41.72 -5.76
C SER A 711 12.17 -42.23 -6.21
N TYR A 712 11.63 -43.18 -5.45
CA TYR A 712 10.30 -43.75 -5.60
C TYR A 712 9.37 -43.34 -4.45
N SER A 713 9.68 -42.24 -3.77
CA SER A 713 8.93 -41.75 -2.60
C SER A 713 7.45 -41.50 -2.90
N ASP A 714 7.14 -41.18 -4.15
CA ASP A 714 5.79 -40.86 -4.61
C ASP A 714 5.02 -42.10 -5.10
N SER A 715 5.65 -43.29 -5.04
CA SER A 715 5.02 -44.53 -5.50
C SER A 715 3.83 -44.92 -4.62
N THR A 716 2.77 -45.35 -5.30
CA THR A 716 1.50 -45.72 -4.66
C THR A 716 1.47 -47.17 -4.15
N ALA A 717 2.56 -47.91 -4.34
CA ALA A 717 2.76 -49.27 -3.85
C ALA A 717 4.23 -49.49 -3.48
N GLY A 718 4.51 -50.60 -2.79
CA GLY A 718 5.89 -51.00 -2.52
C GLY A 718 6.63 -51.34 -3.81
N VAL A 719 7.88 -50.91 -3.90
CA VAL A 719 8.76 -51.14 -5.05
C VAL A 719 9.79 -52.22 -4.74
N THR A 720 10.17 -52.99 -5.76
CA THR A 720 11.37 -53.83 -5.69
C THR A 720 12.44 -53.23 -6.57
N VAL A 721 13.59 -52.89 -6.00
CA VAL A 721 14.73 -52.39 -6.75
C VAL A 721 15.87 -53.39 -6.69
N ASN A 722 16.02 -54.16 -7.77
CA ASN A 722 17.08 -55.15 -7.91
C ASN A 722 18.26 -54.62 -8.73
N MET A 723 19.32 -54.20 -8.04
CA MET A 723 20.55 -53.69 -8.65
C MET A 723 21.47 -54.82 -9.16
N ALA A 724 21.16 -56.10 -8.91
CA ALA A 724 21.95 -57.24 -9.38
C ALA A 724 21.64 -57.63 -10.83
N ASP A 725 20.36 -57.61 -11.23
CA ASP A 725 19.92 -58.03 -12.57
C ASP A 725 19.05 -57.00 -13.31
N GLY A 726 18.71 -55.88 -12.67
CA GLY A 726 17.86 -54.82 -13.24
C GLY A 726 16.38 -55.17 -13.33
N ASN A 727 15.93 -56.25 -12.67
CA ASN A 727 14.53 -56.66 -12.67
C ASN A 727 13.79 -55.98 -11.50
N HIS A 728 13.30 -54.79 -11.78
CA HIS A 728 12.55 -53.95 -10.84
C HIS A 728 11.03 -54.22 -10.88
N THR A 729 10.30 -53.81 -9.85
CA THR A 729 8.83 -53.90 -9.79
C THR A 729 8.18 -52.61 -9.26
N GLY A 730 6.85 -52.50 -9.39
CA GLY A 730 6.13 -51.28 -9.04
C GLY A 730 6.40 -50.16 -10.04
N ASP A 731 6.53 -48.93 -9.56
CA ASP A 731 6.87 -47.79 -10.41
C ASP A 731 8.32 -47.84 -10.93
N ALA A 732 9.20 -48.64 -10.31
CA ALA A 732 10.55 -48.90 -10.82
C ALA A 732 10.59 -49.86 -12.02
N ALA A 733 9.45 -50.46 -12.40
CA ALA A 733 9.41 -51.60 -13.31
C ALA A 733 9.87 -51.26 -14.74
N GLY A 734 11.08 -51.69 -15.08
CA GLY A 734 11.67 -51.50 -16.40
C GLY A 734 12.54 -50.25 -16.51
N ASP A 735 12.74 -49.54 -15.40
CA ASP A 735 13.65 -48.42 -15.32
C ASP A 735 15.10 -48.85 -15.54
N PHE A 736 15.90 -47.91 -16.04
CA PHE A 736 17.32 -48.06 -16.27
C PHE A 736 18.10 -46.96 -15.54
N PHE A 737 18.99 -47.38 -14.64
CA PHE A 737 19.85 -46.47 -13.89
C PHE A 737 21.23 -46.35 -14.53
N SER A 738 21.70 -45.10 -14.68
CA SER A 738 23.08 -44.78 -15.06
C SER A 738 23.63 -43.73 -14.11
N SER A 739 24.82 -43.94 -13.54
CA SER A 739 25.40 -43.05 -12.53
C SER A 739 24.40 -42.71 -11.42
N ILE A 740 23.84 -43.76 -10.79
CA ILE A 740 22.97 -43.64 -9.62
C ILE A 740 23.64 -44.43 -8.50
N GLU A 741 23.93 -43.76 -7.40
CA GLU A 741 24.59 -44.35 -6.22
C GLU A 741 23.62 -44.58 -5.06
N GLY A 742 22.41 -44.00 -5.12
CA GLY A 742 21.37 -44.15 -4.12
C GLY A 742 20.00 -44.48 -4.69
N VAL A 743 19.20 -45.22 -3.94
CA VAL A 743 17.79 -45.46 -4.24
C VAL A 743 16.94 -45.22 -3.00
N GLN A 744 15.88 -44.43 -3.13
CA GLN A 744 14.86 -44.22 -2.11
C GLN A 744 13.57 -44.95 -2.47
N GLY A 745 13.03 -45.72 -1.53
CA GLY A 745 11.74 -46.39 -1.63
C GLY A 745 10.55 -45.46 -1.42
N SER A 746 9.39 -46.08 -1.30
CA SER A 746 8.08 -45.50 -1.14
C SER A 746 7.72 -45.29 0.34
N SER A 747 6.43 -45.22 0.63
CA SER A 747 5.89 -45.26 1.99
C SER A 747 5.24 -46.61 2.34
N HIS A 748 5.53 -47.63 1.52
CA HIS A 748 5.02 -48.98 1.62
C HIS A 748 6.19 -49.95 1.76
N ALA A 749 5.91 -51.21 2.08
CA ALA A 749 6.94 -52.24 2.20
C ALA A 749 7.70 -52.44 0.88
N ASP A 750 8.95 -51.97 0.85
CA ASP A 750 9.85 -52.03 -0.29
C ASP A 750 10.85 -53.18 -0.16
N THR A 751 11.48 -53.54 -1.28
CA THR A 751 12.53 -54.57 -1.31
C THR A 751 13.72 -54.10 -2.13
N PHE A 752 14.87 -54.00 -1.49
CA PHE A 752 16.13 -53.62 -2.14
C PHE A 752 17.03 -54.85 -2.25
N ILE A 753 17.44 -55.19 -3.48
CA ILE A 753 18.37 -56.28 -3.74
C ILE A 753 19.65 -55.67 -4.27
N CYS A 754 20.73 -55.88 -3.54
CA CYS A 754 21.98 -55.24 -3.89
C CYS A 754 22.69 -55.89 -5.09
N GLY A 755 23.36 -55.05 -5.89
CA GLY A 755 24.26 -55.48 -6.95
C GLY A 755 25.73 -55.29 -6.59
N SER A 756 26.61 -55.41 -7.58
CA SER A 756 28.03 -55.08 -7.41
C SER A 756 28.26 -53.57 -7.47
N GLY A 757 28.56 -52.93 -6.34
CA GLY A 757 28.92 -51.51 -6.27
C GLY A 757 28.53 -50.87 -4.92
N PRO A 758 29.06 -49.67 -4.59
CA PRO A 758 28.61 -48.95 -3.42
C PRO A 758 27.23 -48.34 -3.66
N PHE A 759 26.20 -48.86 -2.99
CA PHE A 759 24.82 -48.37 -3.08
C PHE A 759 24.29 -47.96 -1.71
N GLN A 760 23.55 -46.85 -1.67
CA GLN A 760 22.78 -46.40 -0.52
C GLN A 760 21.32 -46.70 -0.75
N PHE A 761 20.71 -47.49 0.13
CA PHE A 761 19.28 -47.75 0.10
C PHE A 761 18.60 -47.03 1.25
N PHE A 762 17.61 -46.20 0.92
CA PHE A 762 16.75 -45.51 1.86
C PHE A 762 15.34 -46.11 1.75
N GLY A 763 14.90 -46.87 2.74
CA GLY A 763 13.64 -47.60 2.69
C GLY A 763 12.46 -46.67 2.56
N GLY A 764 12.45 -45.64 3.41
CA GLY A 764 11.38 -44.66 3.41
C GLY A 764 10.51 -44.92 4.62
N ALA A 765 9.22 -45.11 4.42
CA ALA A 765 8.32 -45.63 5.46
C ALA A 765 7.72 -46.95 4.96
N GLY A 766 7.26 -47.79 5.87
CA GLY A 766 6.88 -49.16 5.51
C GLY A 766 7.77 -50.17 6.22
N ASN A 767 7.48 -51.45 6.05
CA ASN A 767 8.36 -52.50 6.59
C ASN A 767 9.25 -52.98 5.45
N ASP A 768 10.46 -52.49 5.40
CA ASP A 768 11.33 -52.61 4.24
C ASP A 768 12.28 -53.79 4.37
N THR A 769 12.58 -54.43 3.24
CA THR A 769 13.49 -55.58 3.18
C THR A 769 14.74 -55.24 2.37
N TYR A 770 15.89 -55.34 3.03
CA TYR A 770 17.22 -55.13 2.46
C TYR A 770 17.92 -56.48 2.29
N ILE A 771 18.12 -56.92 1.06
CA ILE A 771 18.91 -58.12 0.75
C ILE A 771 20.36 -57.68 0.45
N VAL A 772 21.25 -57.94 1.42
CA VAL A 772 22.63 -57.44 1.45
C VAL A 772 23.63 -58.59 1.32
N GLU A 773 24.32 -58.65 0.19
CA GLU A 773 25.29 -59.68 -0.18
C GLU A 773 26.73 -59.13 -0.37
N SER A 774 26.95 -57.83 -0.13
CA SER A 774 28.25 -57.15 -0.25
C SER A 774 28.48 -56.16 0.90
N THR A 775 29.76 -55.92 1.24
CA THR A 775 30.16 -55.01 2.33
C THR A 775 30.11 -53.53 1.96
N ASP A 776 29.93 -53.20 0.69
CA ASP A 776 29.96 -51.82 0.19
C ASP A 776 28.59 -51.11 0.26
N ILE A 777 27.60 -51.72 0.93
CA ILE A 777 26.20 -51.27 0.93
C ILE A 777 25.81 -50.76 2.32
N ALA A 778 25.07 -49.65 2.34
CA ALA A 778 24.45 -49.14 3.54
C ALA A 778 22.93 -49.14 3.40
N ALA A 779 22.25 -49.91 4.26
CA ALA A 779 20.83 -49.71 4.56
C ALA A 779 20.72 -48.52 5.53
N ILE A 780 20.01 -47.48 5.12
CA ILE A 780 19.89 -46.23 5.88
C ILE A 780 18.42 -46.00 6.20
N GLU A 781 18.10 -46.03 7.49
CA GLU A 781 16.74 -45.81 7.98
C GLU A 781 16.61 -44.57 8.87
N PHE A 782 15.40 -44.03 8.89
CA PHE A 782 14.99 -42.97 9.81
C PHE A 782 14.12 -43.55 10.94
N ALA A 783 14.16 -42.95 12.13
CA ALA A 783 13.45 -43.47 13.29
C ALA A 783 11.91 -43.49 13.11
N ASN A 784 11.27 -44.60 13.53
CA ASN A 784 9.80 -44.82 13.56
C ASN A 784 9.11 -44.96 12.19
N ASN A 785 9.83 -45.38 11.17
CA ASN A 785 9.29 -45.51 9.81
C ASN A 785 8.83 -46.91 9.43
N GLY A 786 9.10 -47.93 10.25
CA GLY A 786 8.89 -49.31 9.87
C GLY A 786 9.24 -50.30 10.96
N ILE A 787 9.01 -51.57 10.67
CA ILE A 787 9.81 -52.66 11.25
C ILE A 787 10.58 -53.27 10.08
N ASP A 788 11.87 -53.02 10.03
CA ASP A 788 12.69 -53.25 8.85
C ASP A 788 13.52 -54.51 8.99
N LEU A 789 13.87 -55.11 7.85
CA LEU A 789 14.55 -56.39 7.78
C LEU A 789 15.78 -56.30 6.89
N VAL A 790 16.95 -56.59 7.44
CA VAL A 790 18.13 -56.96 6.66
C VAL A 790 18.23 -58.48 6.57
N GLN A 791 18.24 -58.98 5.34
CA GLN A 791 18.64 -60.34 5.02
C GLN A 791 20.07 -60.32 4.47
N THR A 792 20.97 -61.12 5.03
CA THR A 792 22.36 -61.13 4.57
C THR A 792 22.97 -62.51 4.47
N SER A 793 23.82 -62.72 3.47
CA SER A 793 24.69 -63.88 3.35
C SER A 793 26.14 -63.60 3.76
N LEU A 794 26.44 -62.38 4.22
CA LEU A 794 27.76 -61.99 4.69
C LEU A 794 28.06 -62.67 6.02
N THR A 795 29.28 -63.19 6.20
CA THR A 795 29.69 -63.86 7.45
C THR A 795 29.83 -62.91 8.64
N ASP A 796 29.77 -61.60 8.41
CA ASP A 796 29.81 -60.56 9.42
C ASP A 796 28.92 -59.41 8.94
N TYR A 797 27.91 -59.06 9.73
CA TYR A 797 27.06 -57.92 9.45
C TYR A 797 26.62 -57.22 10.72
N ARG A 798 26.58 -55.89 10.63
CA ARG A 798 26.09 -55.02 11.69
C ARG A 798 24.94 -54.17 11.17
N LEU A 799 23.80 -54.22 11.85
CA LEU A 799 22.66 -53.38 11.52
C LEU A 799 23.03 -51.88 11.61
N GLY A 800 22.57 -51.12 10.62
CA GLY A 800 22.50 -49.66 10.72
C GLY A 800 21.55 -49.25 11.86
N ALA A 801 21.58 -47.98 12.27
CA ALA A 801 20.61 -47.48 13.24
C ALA A 801 19.18 -47.61 12.68
N HIS A 802 18.20 -47.86 13.56
CA HIS A 802 16.77 -47.91 13.22
C HIS A 802 16.34 -49.06 12.30
N VAL A 803 17.15 -50.11 12.18
CA VAL A 803 16.73 -51.37 11.55
C VAL A 803 16.50 -52.40 12.64
N GLU A 804 15.35 -53.07 12.66
CA GLU A 804 14.97 -53.95 13.78
C GLU A 804 15.34 -55.42 13.56
N ASN A 805 15.29 -55.94 12.34
CA ASN A 805 15.50 -57.37 12.10
C ASN A 805 16.75 -57.66 11.29
N LEU A 806 17.54 -58.62 11.74
CA LEU A 806 18.68 -59.18 11.02
C LEU A 806 18.48 -60.69 10.86
N VAL A 807 18.45 -61.16 9.62
CA VAL A 807 18.34 -62.59 9.29
C VAL A 807 19.52 -63.02 8.43
N TYR A 808 20.28 -64.00 8.92
CA TYR A 808 21.32 -64.62 8.14
C TYR A 808 20.74 -65.70 7.20
N THR A 809 21.09 -65.64 5.92
CA THR A 809 20.65 -66.59 4.88
C THR A 809 21.80 -67.36 4.24
N GLY A 810 23.03 -67.14 4.71
CA GLY A 810 24.23 -67.82 4.21
C GLY A 810 24.40 -69.24 4.77
N ASN A 811 25.56 -69.84 4.47
CA ASN A 811 25.89 -71.23 4.82
C ASN A 811 27.23 -71.37 5.57
N ALA A 812 27.69 -70.29 6.19
CA ALA A 812 28.90 -70.23 7.00
C ALA A 812 28.56 -69.77 8.41
N SER A 813 29.52 -69.84 9.33
CA SER A 813 29.38 -69.20 10.64
C SER A 813 29.20 -67.69 10.47
N PHE A 814 28.26 -67.12 11.20
CA PHE A 814 27.84 -65.74 11.11
C PHE A 814 28.17 -64.97 12.39
N THR A 815 28.70 -63.76 12.22
CA THR A 815 28.77 -62.74 13.28
C THR A 815 27.68 -61.70 13.01
N GLY A 816 26.60 -61.75 13.80
CA GLY A 816 25.48 -60.83 13.70
C GLY A 816 25.49 -59.80 14.80
N THR A 817 25.56 -58.52 14.44
CA THR A 817 25.55 -57.42 15.42
C THR A 817 24.33 -56.51 15.21
N GLY A 818 23.57 -56.23 16.26
CA GLY A 818 22.46 -55.29 16.28
C GLY A 818 22.89 -53.81 16.37
N ASN A 819 21.94 -52.97 16.75
CA ASN A 819 22.08 -51.53 16.95
C ASN A 819 21.65 -51.13 18.39
N GLU A 820 21.19 -49.90 18.63
CA GLU A 820 20.78 -49.47 19.98
C GLU A 820 19.24 -49.55 20.17
N SER A 821 18.52 -50.20 19.26
CA SER A 821 17.07 -50.41 19.25
C SER A 821 16.76 -51.89 19.49
N ASP A 822 15.53 -52.21 19.88
CA ASP A 822 15.10 -53.59 20.07
C ASP A 822 15.24 -54.38 18.75
N ASN A 823 16.13 -55.37 18.72
CA ASN A 823 16.43 -56.15 17.53
C ASN A 823 15.96 -57.60 17.60
N VAL A 824 15.58 -58.16 16.45
CA VAL A 824 15.43 -59.62 16.27
C VAL A 824 16.56 -60.10 15.38
N ILE A 825 17.47 -60.91 15.94
CA ILE A 825 18.64 -61.42 15.24
C ILE A 825 18.54 -62.94 15.10
N ILE A 826 18.52 -63.42 13.86
CA ILE A 826 18.40 -64.84 13.50
C ILE A 826 19.70 -65.31 12.82
N GLY A 827 20.41 -66.23 13.48
CA GLY A 827 21.56 -66.96 12.96
C GLY A 827 21.18 -68.02 11.92
N GLY A 828 22.18 -68.78 11.48
CA GLY A 828 22.07 -69.91 10.58
C GLY A 828 22.12 -71.27 11.30
N ASP A 829 22.53 -72.29 10.55
CA ASP A 829 22.63 -73.68 11.05
C ASP A 829 24.05 -74.05 11.56
N LEU A 830 24.94 -73.07 11.70
CA LEU A 830 26.34 -73.27 12.10
C LEU A 830 26.64 -72.48 13.38
N ASN A 831 27.88 -72.57 13.87
CA ASN A 831 28.27 -71.91 15.10
C ASN A 831 28.32 -70.39 14.89
N ASP A 832 27.34 -69.69 15.42
CA ASP A 832 27.17 -68.26 15.21
C ASP A 832 27.51 -67.43 16.45
N VAL A 833 27.80 -66.16 16.21
CA VAL A 833 28.17 -65.19 17.24
C VAL A 833 27.23 -64.00 17.13
N LEU A 834 26.31 -63.86 18.09
CA LEU A 834 25.26 -62.85 18.05
C LEU A 834 25.44 -61.83 19.18
N ASN A 835 25.32 -60.55 18.86
CA ASN A 835 25.39 -59.45 19.81
C ASN A 835 24.30 -58.41 19.48
N GLY A 836 23.34 -58.22 20.37
CA GLY A 836 22.23 -57.27 20.15
C GLY A 836 22.66 -55.81 20.35
N ARG A 837 23.62 -55.59 21.25
CA ARG A 837 24.04 -54.29 21.80
C ARG A 837 22.94 -53.77 22.73
N GLY A 838 22.58 -52.49 22.68
CA GLY A 838 21.57 -51.94 23.59
C GLY A 838 20.16 -52.14 23.04
N GLY A 839 19.18 -52.41 23.91
CA GLY A 839 17.80 -52.65 23.50
C GLY A 839 17.16 -53.71 24.38
N MET A 840 15.97 -54.17 24.00
CA MET A 840 15.44 -55.47 24.41
C MET A 840 15.47 -56.40 23.20
N ASP A 841 16.56 -57.15 23.07
CA ASP A 841 16.83 -57.93 21.88
C ASP A 841 16.27 -59.35 21.99
N THR A 842 15.93 -59.94 20.83
CA THR A 842 15.52 -61.34 20.71
C THR A 842 16.47 -62.08 19.77
N PHE A 843 17.11 -63.12 20.27
CA PHE A 843 18.04 -63.94 19.50
C PHE A 843 17.46 -65.31 19.15
N PHE A 844 17.76 -65.76 17.94
CA PHE A 844 17.65 -67.14 17.51
C PHE A 844 19.03 -67.59 17.04
N GLY A 845 19.69 -68.45 17.81
CA GLY A 845 20.99 -69.01 17.44
C GLY A 845 20.88 -69.94 16.24
N GLY A 846 19.81 -70.73 16.20
CA GLY A 846 19.60 -71.76 15.19
C GLY A 846 20.15 -73.11 15.64
N ALA A 847 20.77 -73.83 14.71
CA ALA A 847 21.47 -75.08 15.01
C ALA A 847 22.96 -74.82 15.08
N GLY A 848 23.71 -75.55 15.90
CA GLY A 848 25.13 -75.31 16.08
C GLY A 848 25.48 -74.93 17.51
N SER A 849 26.76 -74.60 17.74
CA SER A 849 27.24 -74.14 19.04
C SER A 849 27.32 -72.62 19.00
N ASP A 850 26.25 -71.97 19.43
CA ASP A 850 26.09 -70.53 19.26
C ASP A 850 26.58 -69.74 20.48
N THR A 851 27.06 -68.52 20.25
CA THR A 851 27.56 -67.63 21.31
C THR A 851 26.80 -66.32 21.30
N PHE A 852 26.09 -66.03 22.40
CA PHE A 852 25.37 -64.78 22.61
C PHE A 852 26.22 -63.86 23.51
N ILE A 853 26.69 -62.73 22.96
CA ILE A 853 27.67 -61.85 23.62
C ILE A 853 26.99 -60.64 24.26
N PHE A 854 27.31 -60.40 25.53
CA PHE A 854 26.93 -59.19 26.28
C PHE A 854 28.19 -58.49 26.77
N ASN A 855 28.50 -57.34 26.16
CA ASN A 855 29.75 -56.62 26.38
C ASN A 855 29.64 -55.54 27.46
N ASN A 856 28.43 -55.05 27.74
CA ASN A 856 28.16 -54.05 28.75
C ASN A 856 26.83 -54.35 29.49
N ILE A 857 26.62 -53.72 30.65
CA ILE A 857 25.38 -53.90 31.44
C ILE A 857 24.16 -53.39 30.68
N ALA A 858 24.33 -52.29 29.93
CA ALA A 858 23.26 -51.66 29.17
C ALA A 858 22.68 -52.59 28.09
N ASP A 859 23.46 -53.56 27.60
CA ASP A 859 23.05 -54.52 26.58
C ASP A 859 21.82 -55.32 27.03
N SER A 860 21.62 -55.52 28.34
CA SER A 860 20.43 -56.23 28.85
C SER A 860 19.98 -55.71 30.22
N SER A 861 19.98 -54.39 30.39
CA SER A 861 19.75 -53.71 31.69
C SER A 861 18.27 -53.56 32.10
N SER A 862 17.32 -53.77 31.18
CA SER A 862 15.89 -53.68 31.52
C SER A 862 15.47 -54.84 32.42
N GLN A 863 14.52 -54.64 33.34
CA GLN A 863 14.03 -55.73 34.21
C GLN A 863 13.37 -56.88 33.42
N VAL A 864 13.06 -56.67 32.14
CA VAL A 864 12.58 -57.70 31.23
C VAL A 864 13.77 -58.39 30.56
N GLY A 865 14.81 -57.66 30.18
CA GLY A 865 16.02 -58.17 29.57
C GLY A 865 15.83 -58.78 28.18
N ASP A 866 16.96 -59.06 27.53
CA ASP A 866 17.03 -59.77 26.25
C ASP A 866 16.48 -61.19 26.35
N LEU A 867 16.04 -61.72 25.21
CA LEU A 867 15.45 -63.04 25.09
C LEU A 867 16.23 -63.89 24.09
N ILE A 868 16.85 -64.96 24.55
CA ILE A 868 17.35 -66.02 23.68
C ILE A 868 16.25 -67.07 23.55
N GLN A 869 15.70 -67.19 22.34
CA GLN A 869 14.45 -67.90 22.10
C GLN A 869 14.65 -69.42 21.97
N ASP A 870 15.84 -69.88 21.57
CA ASP A 870 16.15 -71.27 21.21
C ASP A 870 17.43 -71.83 21.89
N PHE A 871 17.86 -71.23 23.00
CA PHE A 871 19.06 -71.64 23.73
C PHE A 871 19.07 -73.15 24.05
N SER A 872 20.16 -73.82 23.71
CA SER A 872 20.34 -75.26 23.84
C SER A 872 21.73 -75.62 24.38
N SER A 873 21.79 -75.91 25.68
CA SER A 873 22.96 -76.55 26.31
C SER A 873 23.40 -77.84 25.63
N SER A 874 22.46 -78.56 24.98
CA SER A 874 22.75 -79.80 24.27
C SER A 874 23.48 -79.60 22.94
N GLN A 875 23.32 -78.42 22.33
CA GLN A 875 24.03 -78.02 21.13
C GLN A 875 25.33 -77.24 21.45
N ASN A 876 25.58 -77.01 22.74
CA ASN A 876 26.75 -76.31 23.27
C ASN A 876 26.68 -74.79 23.08
N ASP A 877 25.47 -74.23 23.16
CA ASP A 877 25.29 -72.78 23.19
C ASP A 877 25.95 -72.16 24.43
N ARG A 878 26.37 -70.91 24.29
CA ARG A 878 27.12 -70.17 25.30
C ARG A 878 26.60 -68.75 25.43
N ILE A 879 26.51 -68.29 26.66
CA ILE A 879 26.31 -66.87 26.98
C ILE A 879 27.65 -66.30 27.38
N ASP A 880 28.19 -65.39 26.55
CA ASP A 880 29.45 -64.71 26.82
C ASP A 880 29.23 -63.43 27.60
N LEU A 881 29.68 -63.46 28.85
CA LEU A 881 29.61 -62.38 29.83
C LEU A 881 31.01 -61.97 30.29
N THR A 882 32.07 -62.39 29.58
CA THR A 882 33.47 -62.19 29.99
C THR A 882 33.84 -60.71 30.13
N ALA A 883 33.10 -59.81 29.49
CA ALA A 883 33.25 -58.37 29.58
C ALA A 883 32.59 -57.74 30.82
N LEU A 884 31.69 -58.45 31.53
CA LEU A 884 30.91 -57.92 32.66
C LEU A 884 31.57 -58.12 34.03
N TYR A 885 32.79 -58.67 34.08
CA TYR A 885 33.58 -58.89 35.31
C TYR A 885 32.87 -59.73 36.39
N LEU A 886 32.01 -60.66 35.98
CA LEU A 886 31.37 -61.62 36.87
C LEU A 886 32.42 -62.63 37.37
N SER A 887 32.33 -63.03 38.64
CA SER A 887 33.37 -63.86 39.28
C SER A 887 32.83 -65.16 39.88
N THR A 888 31.51 -65.27 40.09
CA THR A 888 30.92 -66.41 40.77
C THR A 888 29.50 -66.70 40.26
N PHE A 889 29.26 -67.90 39.72
CA PHE A 889 27.92 -68.42 39.46
C PHE A 889 27.38 -69.17 40.68
N ILE A 890 26.30 -68.67 41.28
CA ILE A 890 25.70 -69.20 42.52
C ILE A 890 24.45 -70.07 42.28
N GLY A 891 24.11 -70.35 41.01
CA GLY A 891 22.96 -71.18 40.65
C GLY A 891 21.64 -70.51 41.04
N THR A 892 20.78 -71.19 41.80
CA THR A 892 19.47 -70.66 42.26
C THR A 892 19.52 -69.91 43.58
N ASP A 893 20.69 -69.86 44.24
CA ASP A 893 20.85 -69.19 45.54
C ASP A 893 20.61 -67.69 45.41
N SER A 894 20.16 -67.05 46.50
CA SER A 894 19.94 -65.60 46.52
C SER A 894 21.25 -64.84 46.55
N PHE A 895 21.28 -63.65 45.93
CA PHE A 895 22.44 -62.76 45.99
C PHE A 895 22.85 -62.49 47.43
N SER A 896 24.15 -62.46 47.63
CA SER A 896 24.80 -61.95 48.83
C SER A 896 25.30 -60.53 48.57
N SER A 897 25.93 -59.88 49.55
CA SER A 897 26.51 -58.54 49.35
C SER A 897 27.91 -58.60 48.72
N LYS A 898 28.09 -59.44 47.70
CA LYS A 898 29.36 -59.62 46.98
C LYS A 898 29.17 -59.26 45.51
N ALA A 899 30.01 -58.34 45.04
CA ALA A 899 30.07 -57.96 43.64
C ALA A 899 30.42 -59.14 42.70
N GLY A 900 29.81 -59.16 41.53
CA GLY A 900 30.07 -60.11 40.46
C GLY A 900 29.43 -61.49 40.68
N GLU A 901 28.32 -61.54 41.41
CA GLU A 901 27.52 -62.76 41.58
C GLU A 901 26.51 -62.90 40.44
N LEU A 902 26.39 -64.12 39.90
CA LEU A 902 25.47 -64.47 38.83
C LEU A 902 24.58 -65.62 39.30
N ARG A 903 23.26 -65.46 39.17
CA ARG A 903 22.28 -66.48 39.54
C ARG A 903 21.26 -66.66 38.43
N PHE A 904 20.46 -67.71 38.51
CA PHE A 904 19.28 -67.84 37.68
C PHE A 904 18.03 -68.21 38.48
N GLU A 905 16.88 -67.87 37.93
CA GLU A 905 15.58 -68.33 38.39
C GLU A 905 14.75 -68.84 37.21
N THR A 906 13.72 -69.62 37.49
CA THR A 906 12.89 -70.21 36.44
C THR A 906 11.43 -70.02 36.76
N ALA A 907 10.70 -69.39 35.84
CA ALA A 907 9.27 -69.18 35.92
C ALA A 907 8.64 -69.46 34.55
N GLU A 908 7.49 -70.15 34.53
CA GLU A 908 6.69 -70.38 33.32
C GLU A 908 7.48 -70.89 32.10
N ASN A 909 8.46 -71.78 32.31
CA ASN A 909 9.33 -72.36 31.27
C ASN A 909 10.31 -71.38 30.60
N VAL A 910 10.64 -70.29 31.29
CA VAL A 910 11.71 -69.35 30.92
C VAL A 910 12.71 -69.30 32.09
N ALA A 911 14.00 -69.51 31.80
CA ALA A 911 15.07 -69.28 32.75
C ALA A 911 15.55 -67.84 32.62
N THR A 912 15.55 -67.08 33.71
CA THR A 912 16.09 -65.73 33.76
C THR A 912 17.42 -65.77 34.49
N LEU A 913 18.49 -65.36 33.81
CA LEU A 913 19.80 -65.13 34.36
C LEU A 913 19.86 -63.70 34.91
N LEU A 914 20.31 -63.54 36.15
CA LEU A 914 20.41 -62.26 36.84
C LEU A 914 21.83 -62.09 37.36
N GLY A 915 22.46 -60.95 37.07
CA GLY A 915 23.77 -60.61 37.62
C GLY A 915 23.72 -59.41 38.54
N ASP A 916 24.36 -59.53 39.70
CA ASP A 916 24.67 -58.47 40.66
C ASP A 916 26.15 -58.13 40.51
N ILE A 917 26.44 -57.02 39.84
CA ILE A 917 27.78 -56.58 39.48
C ILE A 917 28.38 -55.70 40.58
N ASP A 918 27.59 -54.85 41.24
CA ASP A 918 28.10 -53.91 42.26
C ASP A 918 28.07 -54.45 43.71
N GLY A 919 27.37 -55.55 43.94
CA GLY A 919 27.29 -56.26 45.22
C GLY A 919 26.26 -55.70 46.19
N ASP A 920 25.28 -54.92 45.72
CA ASP A 920 24.20 -54.36 46.54
C ASP A 920 23.05 -55.35 46.82
N SER A 921 23.16 -56.58 46.28
CA SER A 921 22.16 -57.66 46.36
C SER A 921 20.93 -57.46 45.47
N VAL A 922 20.99 -56.56 44.50
CA VAL A 922 20.01 -56.32 43.44
C VAL A 922 20.63 -56.67 42.08
N ALA A 923 19.82 -57.15 41.14
CA ALA A 923 20.31 -57.46 39.80
C ALA A 923 20.44 -56.20 38.93
N ASP A 924 21.59 -56.07 38.28
CA ASP A 924 21.96 -55.00 37.35
C ASP A 924 21.57 -55.30 35.89
N PHE A 925 21.50 -56.58 35.51
CA PHE A 925 21.07 -57.02 34.18
C PHE A 925 20.32 -58.36 34.24
N TYR A 926 19.51 -58.61 33.20
CA TYR A 926 18.59 -59.73 33.12
C TYR A 926 18.69 -60.36 31.73
N ILE A 927 18.89 -61.67 31.60
CA ILE A 927 18.84 -62.37 30.29
C ILE A 927 17.86 -63.53 30.40
N ARG A 928 16.90 -63.61 29.50
CA ARG A 928 15.86 -64.64 29.49
C ARG A 928 16.17 -65.70 28.44
N LEU A 929 16.00 -66.96 28.82
CA LEU A 929 16.17 -68.13 27.95
C LEU A 929 14.85 -68.88 27.88
N ALA A 930 14.23 -68.92 26.70
CA ALA A 930 12.96 -69.63 26.52
C ALA A 930 13.18 -71.14 26.43
N GLY A 931 12.29 -71.92 27.07
CA GLY A 931 12.34 -73.38 27.00
C GLY A 931 13.44 -74.04 27.83
N VAL A 932 14.21 -73.26 28.59
CA VAL A 932 15.31 -73.74 29.42
C VAL A 932 14.85 -73.98 30.86
N ALA A 933 15.05 -75.19 31.37
CA ALA A 933 14.67 -75.57 32.73
C ALA A 933 15.78 -75.37 33.77
N SER A 934 17.05 -75.28 33.32
CA SER A 934 18.22 -75.10 34.20
C SER A 934 19.42 -74.60 33.41
N ILE A 935 20.27 -73.78 34.05
CA ILE A 935 21.54 -73.28 33.50
C ILE A 935 22.69 -73.80 34.38
N THR A 936 23.82 -74.15 33.77
CA THR A 936 25.05 -74.57 34.45
C THR A 936 26.20 -73.61 34.15
N GLU A 937 27.26 -73.66 34.96
CA GLU A 937 28.47 -72.86 34.71
C GLU A 937 29.11 -73.16 33.34
N SER A 938 28.91 -74.37 32.78
CA SER A 938 29.40 -74.69 31.44
C SER A 938 28.64 -74.01 30.31
N ASP A 939 27.45 -73.48 30.56
CA ASP A 939 26.65 -72.72 29.58
C ASP A 939 27.09 -71.24 29.50
N LEU A 940 28.01 -70.82 30.37
CA LEU A 940 28.41 -69.44 30.59
C LEU A 940 29.91 -69.28 30.31
N LEU A 941 30.29 -68.16 29.69
CA LEU A 941 31.67 -67.68 29.65
C LEU A 941 31.73 -66.44 30.58
N ILE A 942 32.27 -66.61 31.79
CA ILE A 942 32.37 -65.60 32.84
C ILE A 942 33.81 -65.43 33.32
#